data_AF-A0A202ECA0-F1
#
_entry.id   AF-A0A202ECA0-F1
#
_cell.length_a   1.000
_cell.length_b   1.000
_cell.length_c   1.000
_cell.angle_alpha   90.00
_cell.angle_beta   90.00
_cell.angle_gamma   90.00
#
_symmetry.space_group_name_H-M   'P 1'
#
loop_
_entity.id
_entity.type
_entity.pdbx_description
1 polymer ?
#
loop_
_entity_poly.entity_id
_entity_poly.type
_entity_poly.pdbx_seq_one_letter_code
_entity_poly.pdbx_strand_id
1 'polypeptide(L)'
;MSVVQWSRRPCAGALAAGVVVLTLVVFVIAVALAGSVGAMHSTGDETTAPAPIDDDLLEANGTVSVLVRLEAFDETHAGATADSIDARQSHAETSQQPLEQYANATSGVHLERGFWITNAALVTVETDRAERPLEDLASVEGVVALEADPDLSLSSANAASASDASNSQPAPSLGTTDAAYTTGLETIRVPEVWDGFHTRGDGATVAVLDSGVDGEHPDLDIDGWADFDDDPSETPIDYDGHGTRVTGIVGGGNKSGNHIGVAPEATLLHGAVATDCDERCRAQSSNVLAGIEWALAEDADVINLSLGWQRPGPATVDALENARDAGTVVVAGIGNAGEGTSLSPGNAADVISVGAVDHRDRVPSFSGGEEIDTTATWGSHAPDHWPDSYVVPNVVAPGVSIETTNDGGGYTHARGTSMAAPHVAGAVALVQAGTAEDLEPDEIKRALEKTAWKPDGESNETDTRYGDGIIDTYAALQEVGTHATLEGTVSDAKTEGGLSNVSVTVVDDGTVYERTTAANGTFELPGLEGGKEYTVTVEKPGYDATTETVAVPADETTTLDVALAGSGSITVDVTDDHFGDGIETATVEAVGSQGTYAGTHTGNGSYQLENVPTTGEYDLHVNAAGYSSLNRSVSGTLESESQAESVSLVGDATLAVTVETDDHEPIENASVSLKRDGGAYDAGTTDESGVLEITVPGTGEQYTLEASAADSAFEPASLETDPVGSAETMAVTVSLSEPSSVPGFGVGVTVAALAAVVLSAMARARMTA
;
A
#
# COMPACT_ATOMS: atom_id res chain seq x y z
N MET A 1 11.09 38.03 -17.19
CA MET A 1 10.23 38.13 -18.39
C MET A 1 9.94 36.72 -18.87
N SER A 2 8.70 36.26 -18.63
CA SER A 2 7.97 35.12 -19.24
C SER A 2 7.21 34.40 -18.15
N VAL A 3 5.93 34.78 -18.06
CA VAL A 3 4.89 34.23 -17.19
C VAL A 3 4.31 33.00 -17.91
N VAL A 4 4.17 31.88 -17.21
CA VAL A 4 3.43 30.70 -17.71
C VAL A 4 2.13 30.60 -16.92
N GLN A 5 1.03 30.71 -17.66
CA GLN A 5 -0.34 30.61 -17.19
C GLN A 5 -0.75 29.15 -16.98
N TRP A 6 -1.47 28.88 -15.90
CA TRP A 6 -2.29 27.67 -15.76
C TRP A 6 -3.67 27.87 -16.40
N SER A 7 -4.09 26.90 -17.19
CA SER A 7 -5.38 26.84 -17.88
C SER A 7 -6.40 26.03 -17.08
N ARG A 8 -7.56 26.62 -16.75
CA ARG A 8 -8.78 25.88 -16.41
C ARG A 8 -9.80 25.99 -17.55
N ARG A 9 -10.38 24.86 -17.96
CA ARG A 9 -11.47 24.79 -18.94
C ARG A 9 -12.84 25.11 -18.29
N PRO A 10 -13.84 25.58 -19.06
CA PRO A 10 -15.03 26.25 -18.53
C PRO A 10 -16.29 25.38 -18.57
N CYS A 11 -17.19 25.60 -17.61
CA CYS A 11 -18.62 25.27 -17.75
C CYS A 11 -19.43 26.57 -17.93
N ALA A 12 -20.07 26.69 -19.09
CA ALA A 12 -21.20 27.59 -19.33
C ALA A 12 -22.45 27.06 -18.59
N GLY A 13 -23.44 27.81 -18.15
CA GLY A 13 -23.74 29.24 -18.24
C GLY A 13 -25.25 29.40 -17.97
N ALA A 14 -25.64 30.40 -17.18
CA ALA A 14 -26.99 30.95 -17.20
C ALA A 14 -26.95 32.43 -16.80
N LEU A 15 -27.26 33.29 -17.77
CA LEU A 15 -27.34 34.74 -17.68
C LEU A 15 -28.57 35.19 -16.86
N ALA A 16 -28.35 36.09 -15.90
CA ALA A 16 -29.34 37.10 -15.56
C ALA A 16 -28.61 38.41 -15.18
N ALA A 17 -28.98 39.48 -15.87
CA ALA A 17 -28.30 40.76 -15.87
C ALA A 17 -28.71 41.65 -14.68
N GLY A 18 -27.71 42.34 -14.13
CA GLY A 18 -27.80 43.74 -13.72
C GLY A 18 -28.31 44.03 -12.31
N VAL A 19 -27.43 44.56 -11.47
CA VAL A 19 -27.43 45.97 -11.00
C VAL A 19 -26.32 46.10 -9.95
N VAL A 20 -25.39 47.04 -10.19
CA VAL A 20 -24.35 47.44 -9.23
C VAL A 20 -24.99 48.31 -8.16
N VAL A 21 -24.95 47.88 -6.90
CA VAL A 21 -25.11 48.74 -5.72
C VAL A 21 -23.97 48.47 -4.76
N LEU A 22 -23.12 49.48 -4.63
CA LEU A 22 -22.08 49.61 -3.61
C LEU A 22 -22.79 49.83 -2.26
N THR A 23 -22.61 48.96 -1.28
CA THR A 23 -23.11 49.18 0.09
C THR A 23 -21.97 49.01 1.09
N LEU A 24 -21.52 50.15 1.61
CA LEU A 24 -20.81 50.28 2.88
C LEU A 24 -21.67 49.65 3.98
N VAL A 25 -21.11 48.73 4.77
CA VAL A 25 -21.71 48.31 6.04
C VAL A 25 -20.99 49.07 7.15
N VAL A 26 -21.69 50.05 7.71
CA VAL A 26 -21.38 50.69 8.99
C VAL A 26 -22.16 49.91 10.04
N PHE A 27 -21.47 49.25 10.97
CA PHE A 27 -22.11 48.60 12.12
C PHE A 27 -22.44 49.67 13.17
N VAL A 28 -23.74 49.90 13.38
CA VAL A 28 -24.28 50.69 14.49
C VAL A 28 -24.81 49.69 15.52
N ILE A 29 -24.12 49.57 16.67
CA ILE A 29 -24.61 48.82 17.82
C ILE A 29 -25.71 49.64 18.52
N ALA A 30 -26.92 49.10 18.53
CA ALA A 30 -28.04 49.64 19.30
C ALA A 30 -28.06 49.00 20.70
N VAL A 31 -27.83 49.83 21.71
CA VAL A 31 -28.02 49.49 23.13
C VAL A 31 -29.52 49.30 23.41
N ALA A 32 -29.89 48.12 23.90
CA ALA A 32 -31.19 47.87 24.51
C ALA A 32 -31.00 47.64 26.02
N LEU A 33 -31.32 48.68 26.79
CA LEU A 33 -31.51 48.63 28.24
C LEU A 33 -32.79 47.85 28.56
N ALA A 34 -32.67 46.71 29.26
CA ALA A 34 -33.75 46.13 30.04
C ALA A 34 -33.17 45.71 31.40
N GLY A 35 -33.50 46.49 32.42
CA GLY A 35 -33.04 46.26 33.78
C GLY A 35 -33.73 45.08 34.45
N SER A 36 -32.92 44.24 35.09
CA SER A 36 -33.29 43.53 36.31
C SER A 36 -32.34 43.97 37.41
N VAL A 37 -32.89 44.69 38.39
CA VAL A 37 -32.23 45.09 39.62
C VAL A 37 -31.95 43.82 40.44
N GLY A 38 -30.76 43.24 40.23
CA GLY A 38 -30.13 42.29 41.14
C GLY A 38 -29.26 43.06 42.13
N ALA A 39 -29.35 42.72 43.41
CA ALA A 39 -28.77 43.46 44.50
C ALA A 39 -27.27 43.72 44.31
N MET A 40 -26.92 45.01 44.25
CA MET A 40 -25.56 45.51 44.39
C MET A 40 -25.09 45.16 45.82
N HIS A 41 -24.44 44.01 45.96
CA HIS A 41 -23.58 43.76 47.11
C HIS A 41 -22.39 44.69 46.93
N SER A 42 -22.37 45.75 47.73
CA SER A 42 -21.15 46.44 48.11
C SER A 42 -20.26 45.41 48.81
N THR A 43 -19.48 44.65 48.05
CA THR A 43 -18.29 44.01 48.61
C THR A 43 -17.31 45.13 48.86
N GLY A 44 -16.91 45.25 50.12
CA GLY A 44 -15.82 46.13 50.48
C GLY A 44 -14.57 45.71 49.73
N ASP A 45 -13.65 46.67 49.69
CA ASP A 45 -12.20 46.52 49.60
C ASP A 45 -11.71 45.28 50.37
N GLU A 46 -11.88 44.09 49.81
CA GLU A 46 -11.00 42.96 50.06
C GLU A 46 -9.80 43.22 49.16
N THR A 47 -8.74 43.75 49.75
CA THR A 47 -7.42 43.64 49.17
C THR A 47 -7.16 42.16 48.93
N THR A 48 -7.42 41.68 47.71
CA THR A 48 -6.97 40.37 47.27
C THR A 48 -5.46 40.35 47.51
N ALA A 49 -4.99 39.33 48.23
CA ALA A 49 -3.56 39.18 48.43
C ALA A 49 -2.90 39.09 47.05
N PRO A 50 -1.69 39.66 46.87
CA PRO A 50 -0.93 39.49 45.64
C PRO A 50 -0.80 38.01 45.30
N ALA A 51 -0.76 37.68 44.01
CA ALA A 51 -0.50 36.34 43.54
C ALA A 51 0.82 35.80 44.15
N PRO A 52 0.92 34.49 44.41
CA PRO A 52 2.16 33.86 44.81
C PRO A 52 3.28 34.15 43.79
N ILE A 53 4.48 34.40 44.31
CA ILE A 53 5.69 34.66 43.54
C ILE A 53 6.68 33.54 43.85
N ASP A 54 7.25 32.94 42.82
CA ASP A 54 8.31 31.93 42.95
C ASP A 54 9.48 32.47 43.80
N ASP A 55 9.99 31.63 44.70
CA ASP A 55 11.12 31.97 45.56
C ASP A 55 12.37 32.34 44.72
N ASP A 56 12.57 31.70 43.57
CA ASP A 56 13.69 31.99 42.67
C ASP A 56 13.62 33.42 42.10
N LEU A 57 12.42 33.96 41.90
CA LEU A 57 12.22 35.34 41.47
C LEU A 57 12.45 36.35 42.60
N LEU A 58 12.13 35.98 43.84
CA LEU A 58 12.34 36.84 45.01
C LEU A 58 13.83 37.06 45.31
N GLU A 59 14.69 36.11 44.93
CA GLU A 59 16.14 36.19 45.09
C GLU A 59 16.87 36.84 43.90
N ALA A 60 16.18 37.01 42.77
CA ALA A 60 16.77 37.50 41.53
C ALA A 60 17.03 39.02 41.55
N ASN A 61 18.05 39.47 40.80
CA ASN A 61 18.41 40.88 40.65
C ASN A 61 18.65 41.25 39.18
N GLY A 62 18.51 42.54 38.86
CA GLY A 62 18.64 43.03 37.49
C GLY A 62 17.40 42.73 36.65
N THR A 63 17.61 42.32 35.40
CA THR A 63 16.53 41.98 34.47
C THR A 63 16.20 40.50 34.59
N VAL A 64 14.93 40.16 34.84
CA VAL A 64 14.47 38.78 35.04
C VAL A 64 13.30 38.47 34.11
N SER A 65 13.27 37.26 33.56
CA SER A 65 12.14 36.73 32.79
C SER A 65 11.16 36.04 33.73
N VAL A 66 9.90 36.44 33.65
CA VAL A 66 8.81 36.00 34.52
C VAL A 66 7.71 35.41 33.65
N LEU A 67 7.33 34.17 33.90
CA LEU A 67 6.13 33.59 33.34
C LEU A 67 4.94 33.95 34.25
N VAL A 68 4.12 34.89 33.80
CA VAL A 68 2.93 35.37 34.50
C VAL A 68 1.76 34.46 34.14
N ARG A 69 1.26 33.66 35.08
CA ARG A 69 0.05 32.87 34.86
C ARG A 69 -1.20 33.69 35.17
N LEU A 70 -2.22 33.52 34.33
CA LEU A 70 -3.53 34.13 34.50
C LEU A 70 -4.61 33.07 34.76
N GLU A 71 -5.82 33.51 35.09
CA GLU A 71 -6.96 32.63 35.32
C GLU A 71 -7.15 31.65 34.15
N ALA A 72 -7.00 30.35 34.42
CA ALA A 72 -7.12 29.29 33.41
C ALA A 72 -8.48 29.33 32.71
N PHE A 73 -8.51 28.83 31.48
CA PHE A 73 -9.75 28.66 30.73
C PHE A 73 -10.64 27.61 31.40
N ASP A 74 -11.93 27.93 31.63
CA ASP A 74 -12.89 27.00 32.21
C ASP A 74 -13.62 26.21 31.10
N GLU A 75 -13.16 24.98 30.88
CA GLU A 75 -13.69 24.07 29.87
C GLU A 75 -15.08 23.54 30.16
N THR A 76 -15.55 23.59 31.40
CA THR A 76 -16.89 23.08 31.76
C THR A 76 -18.03 23.84 31.07
N HIS A 77 -17.71 24.96 30.44
CA HIS A 77 -18.63 25.81 29.69
C HIS A 77 -18.41 25.80 28.17
N ALA A 78 -17.39 25.10 27.64
CA ALA A 78 -17.06 25.02 26.22
C ALA A 78 -17.37 23.62 25.65
N GLY A 79 -17.98 23.55 24.47
CA GLY A 79 -18.21 22.28 23.76
C GLY A 79 -16.91 21.71 23.18
N ALA A 80 -16.88 20.42 22.87
CA ALA A 80 -15.65 19.68 22.57
C ALA A 80 -15.14 19.80 21.10
N THR A 81 -13.81 19.70 20.99
CA THR A 81 -12.90 19.32 19.89
C THR A 81 -12.53 20.27 18.74
N ALA A 82 -13.32 21.29 18.38
CA ALA A 82 -12.82 22.39 17.51
C ALA A 82 -13.16 23.77 18.07
N ASP A 83 -14.17 23.82 18.94
CA ASP A 83 -14.54 25.01 19.70
C ASP A 83 -13.52 25.34 20.81
N SER A 84 -12.50 24.52 21.07
CA SER A 84 -11.56 24.70 22.20
C SER A 84 -10.39 25.65 21.90
N ILE A 85 -9.67 25.51 20.78
CA ILE A 85 -8.51 26.38 20.46
C ILE A 85 -8.95 27.83 20.29
N ASP A 86 -9.94 28.10 19.44
CA ASP A 86 -10.48 29.46 19.23
C ASP A 86 -11.01 30.07 20.54
N ALA A 87 -11.62 29.25 21.41
CA ALA A 87 -12.11 29.71 22.70
C ALA A 87 -10.96 30.00 23.68
N ARG A 88 -9.91 29.19 23.71
CA ARG A 88 -8.70 29.45 24.51
C ARG A 88 -8.00 30.71 24.05
N GLN A 89 -7.86 30.91 22.73
CA GLN A 89 -7.31 32.15 22.15
C GLN A 89 -8.16 33.36 22.56
N SER A 90 -9.49 33.28 22.38
CA SER A 90 -10.41 34.36 22.76
C SER A 90 -10.40 34.68 24.26
N HIS A 91 -10.28 33.64 25.10
CA HIS A 91 -10.16 33.78 26.56
C HIS A 91 -8.86 34.49 26.91
N ALA A 92 -7.73 34.01 26.38
CA ALA A 92 -6.42 34.58 26.60
C ALA A 92 -6.35 36.06 26.18
N GLU A 93 -6.84 36.41 24.99
CA GLU A 93 -6.93 37.80 24.52
C GLU A 93 -7.70 38.70 25.50
N THR A 94 -8.75 38.16 26.12
CA THR A 94 -9.57 38.92 27.07
C THR A 94 -8.91 39.02 28.44
N SER A 95 -8.41 37.90 28.99
CA SER A 95 -7.84 37.84 30.33
C SER A 95 -6.47 38.47 30.44
N GLN A 96 -5.69 38.52 29.36
CA GLN A 96 -4.35 39.13 29.35
C GLN A 96 -4.38 40.65 29.21
N GLN A 97 -5.52 41.23 28.82
CA GLN A 97 -5.65 42.66 28.58
C GLN A 97 -5.23 43.56 29.78
N PRO A 98 -5.58 43.24 31.05
CA PRO A 98 -5.10 44.03 32.20
C PRO A 98 -3.58 44.01 32.35
N LEU A 99 -2.95 42.86 32.10
CA LEU A 99 -1.50 42.69 32.14
C LEU A 99 -0.82 43.49 31.01
N GLU A 100 -1.35 43.43 29.79
CA GLU A 100 -0.86 44.23 28.67
C GLU A 100 -0.91 45.73 28.95
N GLN A 101 -2.02 46.20 29.55
CA GLN A 101 -2.18 47.60 29.93
C GLN A 101 -1.17 48.00 31.02
N TYR A 102 -0.96 47.12 32.00
CA TYR A 102 0.01 47.34 33.07
C TYR A 102 1.44 47.43 32.53
N ALA A 103 1.88 46.48 31.70
CA ALA A 103 3.22 46.47 31.11
C ALA A 103 3.47 47.72 30.27
N ASN A 104 2.51 48.11 29.42
CA ASN A 104 2.61 49.33 28.60
C ASN A 104 2.70 50.63 29.42
N ALA A 105 2.11 50.65 30.62
CA ALA A 105 2.12 51.81 31.50
C ALA A 105 3.34 51.87 32.45
N THR A 106 4.06 50.76 32.61
CA THR A 106 5.07 50.59 33.67
C THR A 106 6.48 50.49 33.09
N SER A 107 7.33 51.49 33.37
CA SER A 107 8.71 51.47 32.90
C SER A 107 9.50 50.31 33.53
N GLY A 108 10.19 49.53 32.70
CA GLY A 108 10.98 48.38 33.15
C GLY A 108 10.17 47.09 33.31
N VAL A 109 8.92 47.07 32.83
CA VAL A 109 8.11 45.86 32.66
C VAL A 109 7.79 45.76 31.17
N HIS A 110 8.18 44.66 30.55
CA HIS A 110 8.04 44.43 29.11
C HIS A 110 7.32 43.11 28.90
N LEU A 111 6.16 43.16 28.24
CA LEU A 111 5.47 41.96 27.79
C LEU A 111 6.16 41.48 26.51
N GLU A 112 6.77 40.30 26.58
CA GLU A 112 7.52 39.72 25.46
C GLU A 112 6.60 38.86 24.59
N ARG A 113 5.77 38.00 25.22
CA ARG A 113 4.86 37.07 24.53
C ARG A 113 3.66 36.73 25.40
N GLY A 114 2.48 36.64 24.82
CA GLY A 114 1.31 35.99 25.42
C GLY A 114 1.20 34.54 24.94
N PHE A 115 0.74 33.65 25.80
CA PHE A 115 0.46 32.24 25.51
C PHE A 115 -1.01 31.96 25.76
N TRP A 116 -1.74 31.56 24.72
CA TRP A 116 -3.12 31.11 24.88
C TRP A 116 -3.20 29.67 25.39
N ILE A 117 -2.18 28.84 25.12
CA ILE A 117 -2.24 27.41 25.46
C ILE A 117 -2.29 27.15 26.96
N THR A 118 -1.66 27.98 27.80
CA THR A 118 -1.69 27.88 29.28
C THR A 118 -2.34 29.11 29.92
N ASN A 119 -2.82 30.05 29.10
CA ASN A 119 -3.19 31.41 29.50
C ASN A 119 -2.14 32.07 30.41
N ALA A 120 -0.93 32.20 29.87
CA ALA A 120 0.20 32.83 30.55
C ALA A 120 0.82 33.92 29.67
N ALA A 121 1.77 34.66 30.21
CA ALA A 121 2.53 35.65 29.48
C ALA A 121 3.99 35.70 29.95
N LEU A 122 4.93 35.72 29.01
CA LEU A 122 6.33 35.99 29.28
C LEU A 122 6.52 37.50 29.44
N VAL A 123 6.99 37.91 30.62
CA VAL A 123 7.22 39.30 30.96
C VAL A 123 8.65 39.47 31.47
N THR A 124 9.40 40.38 30.87
CA THR A 124 10.71 40.80 31.37
C THR A 124 10.56 41.97 32.35
N VAL A 125 11.15 41.82 33.54
CA VAL A 125 11.06 42.81 34.64
C VAL A 125 12.46 43.27 35.06
N GLU A 126 12.69 44.58 35.04
CA GLU A 126 13.88 45.21 35.65
C GLU A 126 13.65 45.42 37.16
N THR A 127 14.14 44.50 37.99
CA THR A 127 13.84 44.47 39.44
C THR A 127 14.40 45.68 40.21
N ASP A 128 15.42 46.35 39.66
CA ASP A 128 16.06 47.53 40.27
C ASP A 128 15.32 48.86 40.00
N ARG A 129 14.29 48.86 39.13
CA ARG A 129 13.62 50.11 38.67
C ARG A 129 12.51 50.60 39.60
N ALA A 130 11.96 49.73 40.43
CA ALA A 130 10.89 50.05 41.39
C ALA A 130 11.20 49.43 42.76
N GLU A 131 10.47 49.85 43.80
CA GLU A 131 10.68 49.29 45.15
C GLU A 131 10.25 47.82 45.23
N ARG A 132 9.18 47.44 44.51
CA ARG A 132 8.54 46.11 44.59
C ARG A 132 7.93 45.66 43.25
N PRO A 133 8.68 45.68 42.13
CA PRO A 133 8.10 45.49 40.80
C PRO A 133 7.40 44.13 40.61
N LEU A 134 7.92 43.06 41.24
CA LEU A 134 7.30 41.73 41.19
C LEU A 134 6.01 41.66 42.03
N GLU A 135 5.96 42.32 43.20
CA GLU A 135 4.74 42.35 44.02
C GLU A 135 3.64 43.20 43.37
N ASP A 136 4.03 44.28 42.68
CA ASP A 136 3.12 45.12 41.91
C ASP A 136 2.57 44.34 40.69
N LEU A 137 3.43 43.59 39.99
CA LEU A 137 3.03 42.70 38.90
C LEU A 137 2.10 41.58 39.39
N ALA A 138 2.38 40.96 40.54
CA ALA A 138 1.54 39.95 41.16
C ALA A 138 0.17 40.48 41.63
N SER A 139 0.01 41.80 41.70
CA SER A 139 -1.25 42.45 42.09
C SER A 139 -2.10 42.89 40.89
N VAL A 140 -1.64 42.65 39.66
CA VAL A 140 -2.40 42.93 38.44
C VAL A 140 -3.64 42.03 38.39
N GLU A 141 -4.77 42.61 37.99
CA GLU A 141 -6.04 41.88 37.85
C GLU A 141 -5.88 40.67 36.92
N GLY A 142 -6.38 39.51 37.37
CA GLY A 142 -6.31 38.25 36.63
C GLY A 142 -5.01 37.46 36.78
N VAL A 143 -3.96 38.01 37.39
CA VAL A 143 -2.71 37.28 37.67
C VAL A 143 -2.93 36.31 38.83
N VAL A 144 -2.58 35.04 38.62
CA VAL A 144 -2.75 33.96 39.61
C VAL A 144 -1.43 33.41 40.14
N ALA A 145 -0.31 33.57 39.42
CA ALA A 145 1.03 33.24 39.89
C ALA A 145 2.11 33.96 39.06
N LEU A 146 3.27 34.20 39.67
CA LEU A 146 4.50 34.56 38.96
C LEU A 146 5.51 33.42 39.11
N GLU A 147 5.90 32.83 37.97
CA GLU A 147 6.82 31.71 37.89
C GLU A 147 8.13 32.18 37.24
N ALA A 148 9.27 31.63 37.69
CA ALA A 148 10.52 31.83 36.96
C ALA A 148 10.43 31.16 35.58
N ASP A 149 11.08 31.72 34.56
CA ASP A 149 11.33 31.01 33.31
C ASP A 149 12.70 30.32 33.39
N PRO A 150 12.76 29.04 33.82
CA PRO A 150 14.04 28.38 34.02
C PRO A 150 14.75 28.09 32.69
N ASP A 151 16.06 28.28 32.71
CA ASP A 151 16.97 27.75 31.69
C ASP A 151 17.05 26.22 31.85
N LEU A 152 16.45 25.51 30.90
CA LEU A 152 16.34 24.07 30.86
C LEU A 152 17.61 23.49 30.25
N SER A 153 18.49 22.95 31.10
CA SER A 153 19.62 22.15 30.62
C SER A 153 19.08 20.84 30.04
N LEU A 154 19.12 20.70 28.72
CA LEU A 154 18.67 19.49 28.06
C LEU A 154 19.65 18.35 28.31
N SER A 155 19.13 17.17 28.65
CA SER A 155 19.94 15.96 28.63
C SER A 155 19.99 15.38 27.21
N SER A 156 20.77 16.00 26.31
CA SER A 156 21.03 15.37 25.01
C SER A 156 21.95 14.16 25.20
N ALA A 157 21.70 13.11 24.44
CA ALA A 157 22.59 11.96 24.42
C ALA A 157 23.82 12.28 23.55
N ASN A 158 25.02 12.05 24.11
CA ASN A 158 26.26 12.11 23.33
C ASN A 158 26.19 11.14 22.14
N ALA A 159 26.68 11.58 20.98
CA ALA A 159 27.02 10.68 19.88
C ALA A 159 27.83 9.49 20.41
N ALA A 160 27.50 8.28 19.98
CA ALA A 160 28.18 7.07 20.43
C ALA A 160 29.70 7.26 20.26
N SER A 161 30.46 7.13 21.35
CA SER A 161 31.92 7.23 21.26
C SER A 161 32.44 6.09 20.38
N ALA A 162 33.49 6.39 19.60
CA ALA A 162 34.13 5.46 18.67
C ALA A 162 34.57 4.11 19.27
N SER A 163 34.47 3.89 20.59
CA SER A 163 34.77 2.62 21.24
C SER A 163 33.68 1.54 21.08
N ASP A 164 32.42 1.90 20.79
CA ASP A 164 31.37 0.91 20.47
C ASP A 164 31.43 0.43 19.00
N ALA A 165 32.14 1.16 18.13
CA ALA A 165 32.35 0.81 16.73
C ALA A 165 33.35 -0.34 16.50
N SER A 166 34.02 -0.85 17.54
CA SER A 166 35.07 -1.88 17.34
C SER A 166 34.54 -3.30 17.06
N ASN A 167 33.22 -3.49 17.04
CA ASN A 167 32.60 -4.78 16.71
C ASN A 167 31.77 -4.76 15.41
N SER A 168 31.86 -3.70 14.61
CA SER A 168 31.16 -3.61 13.32
C SER A 168 32.03 -4.19 12.21
N GLN A 169 31.58 -5.30 11.61
CA GLN A 169 32.10 -5.78 10.32
C GLN A 169 31.90 -4.70 9.25
N PRO A 170 32.82 -4.57 8.27
CA PRO A 170 32.61 -3.65 7.15
C PRO A 170 31.39 -4.08 6.33
N ALA A 171 30.63 -3.08 5.87
CA ALA A 171 29.41 -3.25 5.07
C ALA A 171 29.60 -4.20 3.88
N PRO A 172 28.61 -5.06 3.56
CA PRO A 172 28.58 -5.79 2.30
C PRO A 172 28.54 -4.79 1.13
N SER A 173 29.25 -5.10 0.05
CA SER A 173 29.22 -4.27 -1.16
C SER A 173 27.82 -4.18 -1.74
N LEU A 174 27.42 -2.95 -2.08
CA LEU A 174 26.23 -2.58 -2.86
C LEU A 174 25.99 -3.56 -4.01
N GLY A 175 24.89 -4.30 -3.91
CA GLY A 175 24.31 -5.14 -4.94
C GLY A 175 22.83 -4.79 -5.06
N THR A 176 22.36 -4.65 -6.28
CA THR A 176 20.99 -4.26 -6.65
C THR A 176 19.95 -5.32 -6.25
N THR A 177 18.95 -4.94 -5.44
CA THR A 177 17.49 -5.27 -5.48
C THR A 177 16.86 -5.05 -4.10
N ASP A 178 15.81 -4.24 -4.02
CA ASP A 178 15.03 -3.79 -2.84
C ASP A 178 15.80 -2.99 -1.76
N ALA A 179 15.34 -1.77 -1.46
CA ALA A 179 15.89 -0.98 -0.36
C ALA A 179 15.57 -1.69 0.96
N ALA A 180 16.59 -1.92 1.81
CA ALA A 180 16.39 -2.55 3.11
C ALA A 180 15.79 -1.55 4.12
N TYR A 181 15.10 -2.05 5.14
CA TYR A 181 14.67 -1.26 6.28
C TYR A 181 15.76 -1.23 7.34
N THR A 182 15.86 -0.17 8.15
CA THR A 182 16.68 -0.25 9.36
C THR A 182 16.07 -1.24 10.35
N THR A 183 16.91 -1.87 11.18
CA THR A 183 16.45 -2.80 12.21
C THR A 183 15.47 -2.14 13.19
N GLY A 184 15.57 -0.83 13.41
CA GLY A 184 14.61 -0.08 14.22
C GLY A 184 13.19 -0.20 13.67
N LEU A 185 13.00 0.05 12.36
CA LEU A 185 11.70 -0.08 11.70
C LEU A 185 11.16 -1.51 11.75
N GLU A 186 12.03 -2.51 11.57
CA GLU A 186 11.64 -3.93 11.66
C GLU A 186 11.20 -4.31 13.07
N THR A 187 11.92 -3.88 14.11
CA THR A 187 11.59 -4.16 15.52
C THR A 187 10.20 -3.67 15.91
N ILE A 188 9.76 -2.54 15.37
CA ILE A 188 8.44 -1.95 15.63
C ILE A 188 7.41 -2.25 14.52
N ARG A 189 7.72 -3.18 13.61
CA ARG A 189 6.85 -3.71 12.54
C ARG A 189 6.27 -2.67 11.58
N VAL A 190 7.06 -1.64 11.27
CA VAL A 190 6.71 -0.60 10.29
C VAL A 190 6.58 -1.14 8.86
N PRO A 191 7.45 -2.05 8.36
CA PRO A 191 7.28 -2.62 7.02
C PRO A 191 5.92 -3.29 6.82
N GLU A 192 5.40 -3.98 7.85
CA GLU A 192 4.08 -4.58 7.82
C GLU A 192 2.96 -3.56 7.84
N VAL A 193 3.15 -2.37 8.43
CA VAL A 193 2.19 -1.27 8.32
C VAL A 193 2.12 -0.75 6.90
N TRP A 194 3.28 -0.49 6.28
CA TRP A 194 3.34 0.03 4.92
C TRP A 194 2.77 -0.95 3.90
N ASP A 195 3.00 -2.25 4.07
CA ASP A 195 2.46 -3.28 3.19
C ASP A 195 1.01 -3.64 3.53
N GLY A 196 0.68 -3.74 4.81
CA GLY A 196 -0.60 -4.28 5.28
C GLY A 196 -1.72 -3.24 5.37
N PHE A 197 -1.39 -1.98 5.66
CA PHE A 197 -2.36 -0.88 5.78
C PHE A 197 -2.17 0.21 4.73
N HIS A 198 -1.18 0.04 3.85
CA HIS A 198 -0.98 0.92 2.68
C HIS A 198 -0.76 2.40 3.03
N THR A 199 -0.25 2.68 4.23
CA THR A 199 0.05 4.03 4.69
C THR A 199 1.52 4.18 5.05
N ARG A 200 2.07 5.38 4.81
CA ARG A 200 3.41 5.81 5.21
C ARG A 200 3.38 7.13 5.98
N GLY A 201 2.20 7.51 6.45
CA GLY A 201 1.96 8.74 7.22
C GLY A 201 1.30 9.87 6.43
N ASP A 202 1.02 9.71 5.14
CA ASP A 202 0.30 10.73 4.35
C ASP A 202 -1.02 11.10 5.03
N GLY A 203 -1.28 12.41 5.15
CA GLY A 203 -2.43 12.95 5.86
C GLY A 203 -2.22 13.19 7.37
N ALA A 204 -1.17 12.64 7.98
CA ALA A 204 -0.80 12.96 9.37
C ALA A 204 0.29 14.06 9.43
N THR A 205 0.30 14.81 10.52
CA THR A 205 1.21 15.93 10.79
C THR A 205 2.01 15.68 12.07
N VAL A 206 3.35 15.71 11.95
CA VAL A 206 4.28 15.51 13.07
C VAL A 206 5.08 16.77 13.33
N ALA A 207 4.97 17.33 14.53
CA ALA A 207 5.80 18.43 15.00
C ALA A 207 6.98 17.93 15.85
N VAL A 208 8.20 18.15 15.36
CA VAL A 208 9.43 17.90 16.12
C VAL A 208 9.91 19.20 16.76
N LEU A 209 9.86 19.26 18.09
CA LEU A 209 10.33 20.41 18.86
C LEU A 209 11.71 20.07 19.47
N ASP A 210 12.78 20.60 18.86
CA ASP A 210 14.16 20.24 19.21
C ASP A 210 15.13 21.42 18.95
N SER A 211 16.39 21.13 18.63
CA SER A 211 17.50 22.06 18.39
C SER A 211 17.52 22.68 16.98
N GLY A 212 16.46 22.49 16.21
CA GLY A 212 16.39 22.84 14.79
C GLY A 212 16.66 21.67 13.84
N VAL A 213 16.70 21.93 12.53
CA VAL A 213 16.84 20.89 11.49
C VAL A 213 17.62 21.41 10.28
N ASP A 214 18.47 20.54 9.72
CA ASP A 214 19.09 20.75 8.42
C ASP A 214 18.04 20.65 7.31
N GLY A 215 17.42 21.77 6.96
CA GLY A 215 16.40 21.84 5.91
C GLY A 215 16.92 21.60 4.49
N GLU A 216 18.24 21.51 4.29
CA GLU A 216 18.84 21.15 3.00
C GLU A 216 19.22 19.66 2.94
N HIS A 217 18.93 18.88 3.99
CA HIS A 217 19.23 17.46 4.03
C HIS A 217 18.46 16.70 2.92
N PRO A 218 19.12 15.91 2.06
CA PRO A 218 18.50 15.32 0.85
C PRO A 218 17.42 14.26 1.12
N ASP A 219 17.26 13.86 2.38
CA ASP A 219 16.36 12.80 2.85
C ASP A 219 15.26 13.32 3.78
N LEU A 220 15.17 14.64 3.97
CA LEU A 220 14.13 15.31 4.77
C LEU A 220 13.36 16.27 3.85
N ASP A 221 12.05 16.32 4.04
CA ASP A 221 11.18 17.35 3.47
C ASP A 221 10.51 18.04 4.66
N ILE A 222 10.75 19.33 4.85
CA ILE A 222 10.26 20.08 6.02
C ILE A 222 9.16 21.02 5.53
N ASP A 223 7.92 20.72 5.89
CA ASP A 223 6.73 21.44 5.46
C ASP A 223 6.51 22.73 6.25
N GLY A 224 6.88 22.73 7.54
CA GLY A 224 6.75 23.87 8.43
C GLY A 224 7.99 24.10 9.30
N TRP A 225 8.37 25.36 9.47
CA TRP A 225 9.53 25.77 10.26
C TRP A 225 9.18 26.95 11.15
N ALA A 226 9.57 26.84 12.42
CA ALA A 226 9.55 27.94 13.37
C ALA A 226 10.83 27.92 14.23
N ASP A 227 11.37 29.10 14.49
CA ASP A 227 12.47 29.31 15.43
C ASP A 227 11.99 30.18 16.58
N PHE A 228 12.15 29.69 17.81
CA PHE A 228 11.64 30.34 19.03
C PHE A 228 12.73 31.05 19.82
N ASP A 229 13.95 31.17 19.29
CA ASP A 229 15.00 31.99 19.87
C ASP A 229 14.67 33.49 19.82
N ASP A 230 15.44 34.29 20.56
CA ASP A 230 15.37 35.75 20.58
C ASP A 230 15.80 36.38 19.23
N ASP A 231 16.65 35.68 18.46
CA ASP A 231 17.08 36.06 17.10
C ASP A 231 16.75 34.94 16.10
N PRO A 232 15.46 34.78 15.74
CA PRO A 232 14.98 33.60 15.03
C PRO A 232 15.48 33.56 13.57
N SER A 233 15.90 32.38 13.13
CA SER A 233 16.25 32.13 11.73
C SER A 233 15.03 32.01 10.83
N GLU A 234 15.03 32.72 9.69
CA GLU A 234 13.99 32.61 8.65
C GLU A 234 14.05 31.29 7.88
N THR A 235 15.16 30.57 7.94
CA THR A 235 15.37 29.29 7.26
C THR A 235 15.66 28.16 8.24
N PRO A 236 15.25 26.91 7.95
CA PRO A 236 15.59 25.79 8.81
C PRO A 236 17.10 25.64 8.95
N ILE A 237 17.56 25.68 10.20
CA ILE A 237 18.93 25.42 10.61
C ILE A 237 18.90 24.57 11.87
N ASP A 238 19.94 23.78 12.09
CA ASP A 238 20.12 23.02 13.32
C ASP A 238 21.28 23.60 14.13
N TYR A 239 21.02 23.95 15.39
CA TYR A 239 21.99 24.55 16.29
C TYR A 239 22.93 23.50 16.94
N ASP A 240 22.61 22.20 16.86
CA ASP A 240 23.43 21.09 17.40
C ASP A 240 23.68 19.94 16.41
N GLY A 241 22.68 19.63 15.60
CA GLY A 241 22.56 18.42 14.80
C GLY A 241 21.63 17.38 15.43
N HIS A 242 21.15 17.58 16.67
CA HIS A 242 20.27 16.62 17.35
C HIS A 242 18.88 16.59 16.74
N GLY A 243 18.28 17.74 16.46
CA GLY A 243 16.95 17.81 15.87
C GLY A 243 16.91 17.22 14.46
N THR A 244 17.98 17.37 13.66
CA THR A 244 18.13 16.68 12.37
C THR A 244 18.06 15.17 12.53
N ARG A 245 18.81 14.59 13.48
CA ARG A 245 18.82 13.15 13.76
C ARG A 245 17.45 12.64 14.22
N VAL A 246 16.74 13.41 15.05
CA VAL A 246 15.40 13.08 15.54
C VAL A 246 14.40 13.08 14.40
N THR A 247 14.40 14.14 13.58
CA THR A 247 13.50 14.30 12.43
C THR A 247 13.70 13.20 11.39
N GLY A 248 14.95 12.77 11.17
CA GLY A 248 15.25 11.63 10.30
C GLY A 248 14.64 10.30 10.73
N ILE A 249 14.43 10.09 12.03
CA ILE A 249 13.78 8.88 12.56
C ILE A 249 12.26 8.97 12.36
N VAL A 250 11.68 10.17 12.46
CA VAL A 250 10.26 10.37 12.19
C VAL A 250 9.96 10.17 10.71
N GLY A 251 10.55 10.97 9.82
CA GLY A 251 10.13 11.04 8.42
C GLY A 251 11.27 11.01 7.40
N GLY A 252 12.47 10.55 7.78
CA GLY A 252 13.56 10.36 6.83
C GLY A 252 13.22 9.34 5.74
N GLY A 253 13.58 9.66 4.50
CA GLY A 253 13.32 8.81 3.34
C GLY A 253 14.24 7.59 3.23
N ASN A 254 14.78 7.38 2.02
CA ASN A 254 15.66 6.26 1.71
C ASN A 254 16.90 6.63 0.88
N LYS A 255 17.31 7.91 0.88
CA LYS A 255 18.49 8.35 0.12
C LYS A 255 19.80 7.75 0.66
N SER A 256 19.81 7.22 1.88
CA SER A 256 20.92 6.45 2.44
C SER A 256 21.14 5.10 1.74
N GLY A 257 20.11 4.59 1.05
CA GLY A 257 20.03 3.21 0.54
C GLY A 257 19.16 2.30 1.42
N ASN A 258 18.82 2.74 2.64
CA ASN A 258 17.88 2.08 3.56
C ASN A 258 16.72 3.03 3.90
N HIS A 259 15.53 2.49 4.15
CA HIS A 259 14.45 3.27 4.76
C HIS A 259 14.78 3.55 6.24
N ILE A 260 14.87 4.82 6.63
CA ILE A 260 15.28 5.24 7.98
C ILE A 260 14.15 5.84 8.83
N GLY A 261 13.18 6.51 8.22
CA GLY A 261 12.04 7.12 8.90
C GLY A 261 10.86 6.17 9.06
N VAL A 262 10.08 6.35 10.12
CA VAL A 262 8.88 5.57 10.41
C VAL A 262 7.69 6.01 9.54
N ALA A 263 7.47 7.31 9.40
CA ALA A 263 6.38 7.93 8.65
C ALA A 263 6.94 8.93 7.61
N PRO A 264 7.62 8.45 6.54
CA PRO A 264 8.32 9.29 5.58
C PRO A 264 7.42 10.13 4.67
N GLU A 265 6.10 9.92 4.71
CA GLU A 265 5.12 10.68 3.92
C GLU A 265 4.23 11.57 4.81
N ALA A 266 4.49 11.64 6.11
CA ALA A 266 3.82 12.58 7.01
C ALA A 266 4.27 14.03 6.75
N THR A 267 3.38 14.98 7.00
CA THR A 267 3.72 16.41 7.02
C THR A 267 4.65 16.67 8.19
N LEU A 268 5.86 17.16 7.93
CA LEU A 268 6.87 17.38 8.97
C LEU A 268 6.98 18.87 9.31
N LEU A 269 6.60 19.18 10.55
CA LEU A 269 6.81 20.47 11.18
C LEU A 269 8.04 20.39 12.07
N HIS A 270 8.91 21.39 12.03
CA HIS A 270 10.06 21.47 12.93
C HIS A 270 10.15 22.82 13.65
N GLY A 271 10.13 22.77 14.98
CA GLY A 271 10.29 23.92 15.86
C GLY A 271 11.64 23.91 16.57
N ALA A 272 12.46 24.94 16.38
CA ALA A 272 13.69 25.12 17.14
C ALA A 272 13.38 25.78 18.50
N VAL A 273 13.33 24.97 19.56
CA VAL A 273 13.08 25.40 20.95
C VAL A 273 14.35 25.36 21.81
N ALA A 274 15.40 24.72 21.32
CA ALA A 274 16.65 24.44 22.02
C ALA A 274 17.88 24.97 21.25
N THR A 275 18.08 26.29 21.26
CA THR A 275 18.98 26.96 20.31
C THR A 275 20.32 27.41 20.91
N ASP A 276 20.43 27.55 22.24
CA ASP A 276 21.70 27.87 22.91
C ASP A 276 22.54 26.61 23.13
N CYS A 277 23.41 26.29 22.15
CA CYS A 277 24.19 25.06 22.08
C CYS A 277 25.72 25.24 22.17
N ASP A 278 26.22 26.35 22.74
CA ASP A 278 27.67 26.64 22.80
C ASP A 278 28.49 25.62 23.62
N GLU A 279 27.95 25.12 24.74
CA GLU A 279 28.56 24.07 25.57
C GLU A 279 27.64 22.86 25.79
N ARG A 280 26.36 23.13 26.04
CA ARG A 280 25.25 22.18 26.12
C ARG A 280 24.03 22.90 25.59
N CYS A 281 23.23 22.22 24.77
CA CYS A 281 21.95 22.76 24.34
C CYS A 281 21.04 23.04 25.53
N ARG A 282 20.50 24.25 25.54
CA ARG A 282 19.57 24.77 26.52
C ARG A 282 18.31 25.22 25.80
N ALA A 283 17.19 25.10 26.51
CA ALA A 283 15.90 25.63 26.09
C ALA A 283 15.34 26.51 27.21
N GLN A 284 14.67 27.60 26.88
CA GLN A 284 13.83 28.28 27.87
C GLN A 284 12.48 27.56 27.93
N SER A 285 11.86 27.50 29.11
CA SER A 285 10.55 26.86 29.24
C SER A 285 9.49 27.54 28.38
N SER A 286 9.60 28.87 28.25
CA SER A 286 8.79 29.70 27.35
C SER A 286 8.95 29.35 25.87
N ASN A 287 10.13 28.93 25.42
CA ASN A 287 10.35 28.48 24.04
C ASN A 287 9.67 27.15 23.77
N VAL A 288 9.71 26.22 24.73
CA VAL A 288 8.99 24.95 24.60
C VAL A 288 7.48 25.18 24.59
N LEU A 289 6.96 26.06 25.47
CA LEU A 289 5.54 26.44 25.47
C LEU A 289 5.12 27.07 24.13
N ALA A 290 5.93 27.95 23.57
CA ALA A 290 5.69 28.55 22.26
C ALA A 290 5.67 27.50 21.14
N GLY A 291 6.58 26.52 21.21
CA GLY A 291 6.64 25.42 20.25
C GLY A 291 5.40 24.51 20.30
N ILE A 292 4.91 24.18 21.50
CA ILE A 292 3.68 23.39 21.66
C ILE A 292 2.47 24.18 21.14
N GLU A 293 2.37 25.46 21.52
CA GLU A 293 1.31 26.35 21.05
C GLU A 293 1.28 26.47 19.52
N TRP A 294 2.46 26.61 18.90
CA TRP A 294 2.60 26.65 17.45
C TRP A 294 2.20 25.33 16.80
N ALA A 295 2.63 24.18 17.35
CA ALA A 295 2.28 22.88 16.80
C ALA A 295 0.75 22.65 16.80
N LEU A 296 0.05 23.06 17.86
CA LEU A 296 -1.43 23.01 17.89
C LEU A 296 -2.05 23.96 16.86
N ALA A 297 -1.48 25.16 16.69
CA ALA A 297 -1.98 26.13 15.70
C ALA A 297 -1.78 25.66 14.24
N GLU A 298 -0.80 24.78 14.01
CA GLU A 298 -0.54 24.11 12.73
C GLU A 298 -1.24 22.75 12.62
N ASP A 299 -2.16 22.42 13.53
CA ASP A 299 -2.97 21.20 13.50
C ASP A 299 -2.13 19.90 13.54
N ALA A 300 -1.08 19.89 14.38
CA ALA A 300 -0.25 18.71 14.55
C ALA A 300 -1.00 17.58 15.28
N ASP A 301 -1.03 16.38 14.68
CA ASP A 301 -1.54 15.17 15.32
C ASP A 301 -0.62 14.70 16.45
N VAL A 302 0.69 14.90 16.28
CA VAL A 302 1.69 14.45 17.25
C VAL A 302 2.84 15.44 17.40
N ILE A 303 3.22 15.70 18.66
CA ILE A 303 4.39 16.47 19.05
C ILE A 303 5.44 15.53 19.62
N ASN A 304 6.64 15.52 19.02
CA ASN A 304 7.82 14.85 19.56
C ASN A 304 8.70 15.83 20.36
N LEU A 305 8.87 15.55 21.65
CA LEU A 305 9.77 16.25 22.56
C LEU A 305 10.91 15.29 22.97
N SER A 306 11.94 15.21 22.13
CA SER A 306 13.17 14.43 22.40
C SER A 306 14.14 15.13 23.36
N LEU A 307 13.59 15.85 24.33
CA LEU A 307 14.28 16.72 25.25
C LEU A 307 13.66 16.57 26.65
N GLY A 308 14.39 16.96 27.69
CA GLY A 308 13.85 16.86 29.03
C GLY A 308 14.70 17.54 30.09
N TRP A 309 14.03 17.90 31.18
CA TRP A 309 14.59 18.65 32.30
C TRP A 309 13.99 18.20 33.63
N GLN A 310 14.58 18.71 34.72
CA GLN A 310 14.11 18.45 36.08
C GLN A 310 13.12 19.56 36.47
N ARG A 311 11.98 19.18 37.08
CA ARG A 311 10.97 20.09 37.66
C ARG A 311 10.31 21.02 36.64
N PRO A 312 9.36 20.53 35.85
CA PRO A 312 8.54 21.38 35.01
C PRO A 312 7.64 22.26 35.89
N GLY A 313 7.44 23.50 35.43
CA GLY A 313 6.51 24.42 36.06
C GLY A 313 5.06 24.02 35.77
N PRO A 314 4.10 24.51 36.57
CA PRO A 314 2.66 24.32 36.34
C PRO A 314 2.22 24.66 34.92
N ALA A 315 2.78 25.73 34.33
CA ALA A 315 2.44 26.13 32.97
C ALA A 315 2.75 25.06 31.91
N THR A 316 3.81 24.27 32.11
CA THR A 316 4.11 23.13 31.22
C THR A 316 3.07 22.04 31.36
N VAL A 317 2.60 21.74 32.58
CA VAL A 317 1.57 20.73 32.81
C VAL A 317 0.26 21.12 32.12
N ASP A 318 -0.17 22.37 32.32
CA ASP A 318 -1.36 22.91 31.63
C ASP A 318 -1.24 22.80 30.11
N ALA A 319 -0.06 23.09 29.54
CA ALA A 319 0.14 23.02 28.10
C ALA A 319 0.08 21.58 27.55
N LEU A 320 0.55 20.59 28.31
CA LEU A 320 0.47 19.17 27.93
C LEU A 320 -0.97 18.65 28.03
N GLU A 321 -1.69 19.03 29.07
CA GLU A 321 -3.13 18.72 29.22
C GLU A 321 -3.92 19.33 28.06
N ASN A 322 -3.68 20.61 27.77
CA ASN A 322 -4.39 21.31 26.69
C ASN A 322 -4.03 20.80 25.29
N ALA A 323 -2.83 20.26 25.09
CA ALA A 323 -2.48 19.54 23.86
C ALA A 323 -3.28 18.25 23.72
N ARG A 324 -3.36 17.45 24.79
CA ARG A 324 -4.17 16.23 24.83
C ARG A 324 -5.64 16.53 24.56
N ASP A 325 -6.21 17.56 25.20
CA ASP A 325 -7.62 17.92 25.05
C ASP A 325 -7.94 18.58 23.70
N ALA A 326 -6.93 19.05 22.98
CA ALA A 326 -7.03 19.50 21.60
C ALA A 326 -6.92 18.35 20.58
N GLY A 327 -6.70 17.11 21.02
CA GLY A 327 -6.53 15.94 20.15
C GLY A 327 -5.08 15.66 19.74
N THR A 328 -4.10 16.46 20.19
CA THR A 328 -2.69 16.28 19.85
C THR A 328 -2.00 15.33 20.82
N VAL A 329 -1.36 14.28 20.30
CA VAL A 329 -0.54 13.35 21.10
C VAL A 329 0.82 13.97 21.40
N VAL A 330 1.26 13.95 22.65
CA VAL A 330 2.63 14.33 23.01
C VAL A 330 3.47 13.09 23.32
N VAL A 331 4.61 12.96 22.64
CA VAL A 331 5.58 11.87 22.82
C VAL A 331 6.89 12.44 23.33
N ALA A 332 7.44 11.87 24.41
CA ALA A 332 8.71 12.33 24.96
C ALA A 332 9.57 11.19 25.51
N GLY A 333 10.90 11.36 25.38
CA GLY A 333 11.86 10.41 25.94
C GLY A 333 11.92 10.49 27.46
N ILE A 334 11.97 9.34 28.14
CA ILE A 334 11.98 9.26 29.62
C ILE A 334 13.28 9.79 30.28
N GLY A 335 14.32 10.06 29.49
CA GLY A 335 15.63 10.49 29.96
C GLY A 335 16.70 9.38 30.04
N ASN A 336 17.95 9.78 30.25
CA ASN A 336 19.14 8.94 30.04
C ASN A 336 19.99 8.71 31.32
N ALA A 337 19.40 8.89 32.51
CA ALA A 337 20.10 8.78 33.80
C ALA A 337 19.98 7.40 34.49
N GLY A 338 19.36 6.43 33.82
CA GLY A 338 19.23 5.04 34.26
C GLY A 338 18.00 4.75 35.12
N GLU A 339 17.89 3.51 35.58
CA GLU A 339 16.77 3.02 36.40
C GLU A 339 16.54 3.85 37.67
N GLY A 340 15.28 4.12 37.99
CA GLY A 340 14.87 4.95 39.12
C GLY A 340 15.02 6.45 38.87
N THR A 341 15.07 6.86 37.60
CA THR A 341 15.13 8.27 37.20
C THR A 341 14.22 8.55 36.01
N SER A 342 13.67 9.76 35.97
CA SER A 342 12.89 10.28 34.86
C SER A 342 13.16 11.78 34.67
N LEU A 343 12.76 12.30 33.51
CA LEU A 343 12.75 13.73 33.19
C LEU A 343 11.38 14.13 32.67
N SER A 344 11.03 15.40 32.86
CA SER A 344 9.84 16.00 32.27
C SER A 344 10.15 16.58 30.90
N PRO A 345 9.20 16.58 29.96
CA PRO A 345 7.79 16.16 30.11
C PRO A 345 7.58 14.63 30.04
N GLY A 346 8.62 13.84 29.76
CA GLY A 346 8.53 12.38 29.61
C GLY A 346 8.04 11.61 30.83
N ASN A 347 7.79 12.24 31.97
CA ASN A 347 7.21 11.61 33.16
C ASN A 347 5.81 12.12 33.52
N ALA A 348 5.20 12.96 32.69
CA ALA A 348 3.82 13.42 32.86
C ALA A 348 2.83 12.32 32.39
N ALA A 349 1.67 12.22 33.04
CA ALA A 349 0.72 11.13 32.77
C ALA A 349 0.03 11.26 31.40
N ASP A 350 -0.15 12.48 30.89
CA ASP A 350 -0.77 12.76 29.59
C ASP A 350 0.19 12.56 28.40
N VAL A 351 1.47 12.33 28.67
CA VAL A 351 2.49 12.10 27.64
C VAL A 351 2.64 10.61 27.39
N ILE A 352 2.94 10.23 26.15
CA ILE A 352 3.46 8.89 25.84
C ILE A 352 4.95 8.90 26.17
N SER A 353 5.28 8.34 27.33
CA SER A 353 6.64 8.25 27.83
C SER A 353 7.41 7.10 27.18
N VAL A 354 8.59 7.40 26.62
CA VAL A 354 9.35 6.44 25.80
C VAL A 354 10.73 6.14 26.37
N GLY A 355 10.96 4.87 26.70
CA GLY A 355 12.29 4.32 26.98
C GLY A 355 12.97 3.71 25.76
N ALA A 356 14.23 3.29 25.90
CA ALA A 356 15.03 2.75 24.81
C ALA A 356 15.23 1.23 24.90
N VAL A 357 15.35 0.56 23.76
CA VAL A 357 15.92 -0.81 23.64
C VAL A 357 17.09 -0.85 22.67
N ASP A 358 17.96 -1.86 22.83
CA ASP A 358 19.02 -2.20 21.88
C ASP A 358 18.55 -3.19 20.80
N HIS A 359 19.37 -3.45 19.79
CA HIS A 359 19.11 -4.43 18.71
C HIS A 359 18.91 -5.89 19.17
N ARG A 360 18.95 -6.16 20.47
CA ARG A 360 18.64 -7.46 21.08
C ARG A 360 17.42 -7.36 21.98
N ASP A 361 16.64 -6.31 21.80
CA ASP A 361 15.37 -6.04 22.49
C ASP A 361 15.55 -5.80 23.99
N ARG A 362 16.76 -5.41 24.43
CA ARG A 362 17.05 -5.18 25.86
C ARG A 362 17.11 -3.70 26.19
N VAL A 363 16.52 -3.33 27.32
CA VAL A 363 16.61 -1.96 27.85
C VAL A 363 18.06 -1.67 28.29
N PRO A 364 18.74 -0.68 27.71
CA PRO A 364 20.11 -0.34 28.08
C PRO A 364 20.15 0.36 29.45
N SER A 365 21.28 0.28 30.13
CA SER A 365 21.42 0.79 31.51
C SER A 365 21.22 2.30 31.68
N PHE A 366 21.29 3.07 30.59
CA PHE A 366 21.05 4.51 30.62
C PHE A 366 19.56 4.86 30.53
N SER A 367 18.72 3.98 29.98
CA SER A 367 17.30 4.29 29.83
C SER A 367 16.67 4.48 31.20
N GLY A 368 16.00 5.61 31.39
CA GLY A 368 15.24 5.95 32.58
C GLY A 368 14.10 4.98 32.87
N GLY A 369 13.33 5.32 33.90
CA GLY A 369 12.08 4.68 34.28
C GLY A 369 11.95 4.52 35.79
N GLU A 370 10.79 4.85 36.32
CA GLU A 370 10.45 4.83 37.73
C GLU A 370 8.93 4.75 37.94
N GLU A 371 8.51 4.54 39.19
CA GLU A 371 7.10 4.67 39.58
C GLU A 371 6.90 6.10 40.11
N ILE A 372 5.96 6.82 39.51
CA ILE A 372 5.61 8.19 39.87
C ILE A 372 4.49 8.15 40.90
N ASP A 373 4.75 8.73 42.08
CA ASP A 373 3.70 9.15 43.01
C ASP A 373 3.26 10.57 42.60
N THR A 374 2.00 10.69 42.18
CA THR A 374 1.48 11.92 41.57
C THR A 374 1.52 13.08 42.54
N THR A 375 1.09 12.85 43.79
CA THR A 375 1.07 13.90 44.81
C THR A 375 2.49 14.32 45.20
N ALA A 376 3.43 13.37 45.31
CA ALA A 376 4.80 13.67 45.70
C ALA A 376 5.59 14.39 44.59
N THR A 377 5.29 14.11 43.32
CA THR A 377 6.01 14.63 42.17
C THR A 377 5.44 15.96 41.69
N TRP A 378 4.12 16.05 41.59
CA TRP A 378 3.42 17.15 40.92
C TRP A 378 2.61 18.02 41.89
N GLY A 379 2.28 17.49 43.08
CA GLY A 379 1.54 18.22 44.09
C GLY A 379 0.16 18.66 43.60
N SER A 380 -0.18 19.93 43.81
CA SER A 380 -1.45 20.51 43.36
C SER A 380 -1.50 20.85 41.87
N HIS A 381 -0.42 20.61 41.13
CA HIS A 381 -0.36 20.90 39.70
C HIS A 381 -0.75 19.69 38.84
N ALA A 382 -0.90 18.50 39.44
CA ALA A 382 -1.43 17.35 38.72
C ALA A 382 -2.92 17.58 38.39
N PRO A 383 -3.33 17.40 37.12
CA PRO A 383 -4.72 17.33 36.74
C PRO A 383 -5.51 16.26 37.51
N ASP A 384 -6.81 16.50 37.70
CA ASP A 384 -7.69 15.63 38.48
C ASP A 384 -7.86 14.22 37.87
N HIS A 385 -7.66 14.07 36.55
CA HIS A 385 -7.75 12.77 35.88
C HIS A 385 -6.49 11.92 36.02
N TRP A 386 -5.37 12.48 36.50
CA TRP A 386 -4.15 11.71 36.68
C TRP A 386 -4.33 10.64 37.77
N PRO A 387 -3.82 9.42 37.57
CA PRO A 387 -3.89 8.38 38.58
C PRO A 387 -3.02 8.75 39.81
N ASP A 388 -3.36 8.21 40.98
CA ASP A 388 -2.59 8.45 42.24
C ASP A 388 -1.10 8.06 42.10
N SER A 389 -0.82 6.98 41.36
CA SER A 389 0.52 6.59 40.92
C SER A 389 0.49 5.90 39.56
N TYR A 390 1.61 5.95 38.84
CA TYR A 390 1.77 5.33 37.52
C TYR A 390 3.23 4.99 37.23
N VAL A 391 3.46 4.08 36.28
CA VAL A 391 4.79 3.64 35.85
C VAL A 391 5.22 4.40 34.60
N VAL A 392 6.48 4.80 34.56
CA VAL A 392 7.14 5.32 33.35
C VAL A 392 8.43 4.54 33.07
N PRO A 393 8.82 4.35 31.80
CA PRO A 393 8.11 4.76 30.59
C PRO A 393 6.81 3.96 30.36
N ASN A 394 5.90 4.47 29.51
CA ASN A 394 4.71 3.73 29.07
C ASN A 394 5.13 2.57 28.18
N VAL A 395 6.01 2.86 27.22
CA VAL A 395 6.51 1.90 26.24
C VAL A 395 7.99 2.12 25.99
N VAL A 396 8.64 1.18 25.32
CA VAL A 396 10.00 1.32 24.84
C VAL A 396 10.07 1.18 23.32
N ALA A 397 11.08 1.80 22.71
CA ALA A 397 11.32 1.74 21.28
C ALA A 397 12.84 1.70 20.98
N PRO A 398 13.24 1.38 19.74
CA PRO A 398 14.65 1.32 19.37
C PRO A 398 15.39 2.63 19.67
N GLY A 399 16.44 2.56 20.50
CA GLY A 399 17.18 3.75 20.95
C GLY A 399 18.69 3.56 21.03
N VAL A 400 19.26 2.52 20.41
CA VAL A 400 20.70 2.26 20.41
C VAL A 400 21.19 1.88 19.02
N SER A 401 22.22 2.58 18.54
CA SER A 401 22.80 2.41 17.20
C SER A 401 21.78 2.62 16.08
N ILE A 402 20.95 3.64 16.23
CA ILE A 402 19.91 4.01 15.27
C ILE A 402 20.54 4.76 14.10
N GLU A 403 20.45 4.18 12.90
CA GLU A 403 20.84 4.84 11.65
C GLU A 403 19.83 5.95 11.34
N THR A 404 20.32 7.19 11.19
CA THR A 404 19.49 8.36 10.89
C THR A 404 20.31 9.44 10.16
N THR A 405 19.66 10.50 9.74
CA THR A 405 20.25 11.71 9.14
C THR A 405 21.25 12.39 10.08
N ASN A 406 22.14 13.18 9.52
CA ASN A 406 23.11 13.99 10.25
C ASN A 406 23.24 15.35 9.57
N ASP A 407 23.41 16.39 10.37
CA ASP A 407 23.64 17.74 9.88
C ASP A 407 24.75 17.81 8.81
N GLY A 408 24.52 18.63 7.79
CA GLY A 408 25.36 18.74 6.59
C GLY A 408 25.07 17.69 5.52
N GLY A 409 23.84 17.14 5.48
CA GLY A 409 23.39 16.19 4.46
C GLY A 409 23.91 14.76 4.58
N GLY A 410 24.42 14.35 5.75
CA GLY A 410 25.06 13.05 5.97
C GLY A 410 24.19 12.05 6.75
N TYR A 411 24.77 10.90 7.13
CA TYR A 411 24.09 9.91 7.98
C TYR A 411 25.00 9.49 9.12
N THR A 412 24.40 9.12 10.25
CA THR A 412 25.11 8.72 11.47
C THR A 412 24.38 7.62 12.22
N HIS A 413 25.00 7.11 13.29
CA HIS A 413 24.35 6.22 14.24
C HIS A 413 24.25 6.91 15.60
N ALA A 414 23.02 7.02 16.11
CA ALA A 414 22.73 7.71 17.36
C ALA A 414 22.20 6.74 18.44
N ARG A 415 22.19 7.20 19.69
CA ARG A 415 21.68 6.45 20.84
C ARG A 415 21.06 7.39 21.86
N GLY A 416 20.04 6.94 22.57
CA GLY A 416 19.34 7.71 23.59
C GLY A 416 17.85 7.42 23.58
N THR A 417 17.16 7.75 24.67
CA THR A 417 15.69 7.81 24.66
C THR A 417 15.17 8.88 23.70
N SER A 418 16.00 9.88 23.35
CA SER A 418 15.74 10.85 22.28
C SER A 418 15.74 10.25 20.86
N MET A 419 16.31 9.05 20.66
CA MET A 419 16.18 8.29 19.42
C MET A 419 15.00 7.31 19.47
N ALA A 420 14.56 6.90 20.67
CA ALA A 420 13.40 6.03 20.83
C ALA A 420 12.08 6.78 20.67
N ALA A 421 11.96 7.97 21.28
CA ALA A 421 10.78 8.84 21.17
C ALA A 421 10.31 9.10 19.72
N PRO A 422 11.19 9.48 18.75
CA PRO A 422 10.74 9.73 17.39
C PRO A 422 10.26 8.47 16.64
N HIS A 423 10.68 7.26 17.06
CA HIS A 423 10.07 6.04 16.53
C HIS A 423 8.59 5.94 16.94
N VAL A 424 8.28 6.28 18.19
CA VAL A 424 6.91 6.28 18.70
C VAL A 424 6.10 7.42 18.10
N ALA A 425 6.67 8.62 17.92
CA ALA A 425 5.98 9.72 17.25
C ALA A 425 5.62 9.38 15.80
N GLY A 426 6.54 8.76 15.04
CA GLY A 426 6.21 8.26 13.71
C GLY A 426 5.18 7.12 13.74
N ALA A 427 5.22 6.25 14.75
CA ALA A 427 4.22 5.19 14.90
C ALA A 427 2.82 5.77 15.16
N VAL A 428 2.71 6.81 15.99
CA VAL A 428 1.47 7.58 16.20
C VAL A 428 0.97 8.15 14.87
N ALA A 429 1.83 8.76 14.06
CA ALA A 429 1.46 9.28 12.74
C ALA A 429 0.96 8.18 11.78
N LEU A 430 1.60 7.01 11.78
CA LEU A 430 1.13 5.86 10.99
C LEU A 430 -0.23 5.33 11.48
N VAL A 431 -0.44 5.31 12.79
CA VAL A 431 -1.72 4.89 13.38
C VAL A 431 -2.82 5.87 12.97
N GLN A 432 -2.58 7.17 13.09
CA GLN A 432 -3.54 8.21 12.70
C GLN A 432 -3.84 8.18 11.20
N ALA A 433 -2.80 8.13 10.34
CA ALA A 433 -2.95 8.07 8.89
C ALA A 433 -3.56 6.76 8.37
N GLY A 434 -3.50 5.69 9.17
CA GLY A 434 -4.09 4.39 8.85
C GLY A 434 -5.58 4.29 9.17
N THR A 435 -6.14 5.29 9.86
CA THR A 435 -7.55 5.32 10.28
C THR A 435 -8.32 6.42 9.58
N ALA A 436 -9.61 6.19 9.31
CA ALA A 436 -10.48 7.15 8.64
C ALA A 436 -11.03 8.25 9.57
N GLU A 437 -10.90 8.07 10.90
CA GLU A 437 -11.38 9.00 11.92
C GLU A 437 -10.19 9.59 12.70
N ASP A 438 -10.36 10.83 13.18
CA ASP A 438 -9.41 11.44 14.12
C ASP A 438 -9.48 10.71 15.46
N LEU A 439 -8.37 10.07 15.85
CA LEU A 439 -8.33 9.28 17.08
C LEU A 439 -8.02 10.18 18.27
N GLU A 440 -8.68 9.91 19.40
CA GLU A 440 -8.34 10.62 20.63
C GLU A 440 -6.94 10.16 21.13
N PRO A 441 -6.12 11.05 21.71
CA PRO A 441 -4.78 10.69 22.19
C PRO A 441 -4.72 9.49 23.13
N ASP A 442 -5.74 9.34 23.99
CA ASP A 442 -5.88 8.20 24.90
C ASP A 442 -6.15 6.88 24.19
N GLU A 443 -6.79 6.89 23.02
CA GLU A 443 -7.04 5.70 22.22
C GLU A 443 -5.74 5.20 21.59
N ILE A 444 -4.96 6.11 21.01
CA ILE A 444 -3.64 5.79 20.45
C ILE A 444 -2.69 5.29 21.54
N LYS A 445 -2.59 6.01 22.67
CA LYS A 445 -1.75 5.60 23.81
C LYS A 445 -2.11 4.20 24.29
N ARG A 446 -3.39 3.92 24.50
CA ARG A 446 -3.87 2.61 24.95
C ARG A 446 -3.59 1.51 23.93
N ALA A 447 -3.73 1.80 22.63
CA ALA A 447 -3.43 0.83 21.59
C ALA A 447 -1.94 0.44 21.60
N LEU A 448 -1.04 1.43 21.67
CA LEU A 448 0.41 1.21 21.77
C LEU A 448 0.80 0.41 23.02
N GLU A 449 0.22 0.74 24.19
CA GLU A 449 0.47 0.03 25.45
C GLU A 449 -0.06 -1.41 25.40
N LYS A 450 -1.30 -1.61 24.92
CA LYS A 450 -1.96 -2.93 24.91
C LYS A 450 -1.29 -3.92 23.96
N THR A 451 -0.76 -3.44 22.84
CA THR A 451 -0.19 -4.30 21.79
C THR A 451 1.33 -4.41 21.87
N ALA A 452 1.97 -3.64 22.75
CA ALA A 452 3.39 -3.77 23.04
C ALA A 452 3.75 -5.18 23.50
N TRP A 453 4.98 -5.59 23.20
CA TRP A 453 5.49 -6.93 23.50
C TRP A 453 6.81 -6.87 24.25
N LYS A 454 7.12 -7.94 25.00
CA LYS A 454 8.39 -8.06 25.74
C LYS A 454 9.13 -9.33 25.34
N PRO A 455 10.48 -9.33 25.40
CA PRO A 455 11.27 -10.52 25.09
C PRO A 455 10.94 -11.71 26.00
N ASP A 456 11.17 -12.92 25.47
CA ASP A 456 10.98 -14.18 26.21
C ASP A 456 11.73 -14.17 27.56
N GLY A 457 10.99 -14.39 28.64
CA GLY A 457 11.54 -14.47 30.00
C GLY A 457 11.35 -13.20 30.83
N GLU A 458 10.94 -12.09 30.20
CA GLU A 458 10.45 -10.90 30.92
C GLU A 458 8.99 -11.09 31.37
N SER A 459 8.56 -10.28 32.34
CA SER A 459 7.18 -10.29 32.85
C SER A 459 6.27 -9.51 31.92
N ASN A 460 5.06 -10.04 31.63
CA ASN A 460 4.04 -9.31 30.86
C ASN A 460 3.36 -8.18 31.66
N GLU A 461 3.61 -8.08 32.97
CA GLU A 461 3.12 -6.96 33.78
C GLU A 461 3.90 -5.68 33.43
N THR A 462 3.25 -4.52 33.52
CA THR A 462 3.90 -3.20 33.38
C THR A 462 5.03 -3.03 34.40
N ASP A 463 6.19 -2.51 33.97
CA ASP A 463 7.37 -2.32 34.83
C ASP A 463 8.20 -1.07 34.46
N THR A 464 9.09 -0.65 35.34
CA THR A 464 9.87 0.59 35.19
C THR A 464 11.05 0.51 34.21
N ARG A 465 11.20 -0.62 33.50
CA ARG A 465 12.24 -0.80 32.48
C ARG A 465 11.63 -0.82 31.09
N TYR A 466 10.67 -1.70 30.85
CA TYR A 466 10.01 -1.87 29.55
C TYR A 466 8.68 -1.11 29.44
N GLY A 467 8.12 -0.59 30.53
CA GLY A 467 6.73 -0.15 30.54
C GLY A 467 5.83 -1.35 30.26
N ASP A 468 4.95 -1.22 29.28
CA ASP A 468 4.16 -2.32 28.72
C ASP A 468 4.90 -3.15 27.66
N GLY A 469 5.98 -2.61 27.08
CA GLY A 469 6.85 -3.35 26.16
C GLY A 469 7.41 -2.51 25.02
N ILE A 470 8.04 -3.20 24.06
CA ILE A 470 8.42 -2.67 22.76
C ILE A 470 7.15 -2.49 21.94
N ILE A 471 6.95 -1.30 21.36
CA ILE A 471 5.76 -1.03 20.55
C ILE A 471 5.68 -1.96 19.33
N ASP A 472 4.45 -2.39 18.98
CA ASP A 472 4.13 -3.07 17.73
C ASP A 472 3.16 -2.16 16.95
N THR A 473 3.70 -1.41 15.99
CA THR A 473 2.91 -0.40 15.26
C THR A 473 1.80 -1.03 14.44
N TYR A 474 2.08 -2.20 13.83
CA TYR A 474 1.08 -2.95 13.07
C TYR A 474 -0.08 -3.40 13.96
N ALA A 475 0.23 -3.97 15.13
CA ALA A 475 -0.79 -4.43 16.05
C ALA A 475 -1.55 -3.24 16.67
N ALA A 476 -0.88 -2.12 16.98
CA ALA A 476 -1.52 -0.91 17.47
C ALA A 476 -2.51 -0.34 16.45
N LEU A 477 -2.13 -0.22 15.17
CA LEU A 477 -3.04 0.21 14.12
C LEU A 477 -4.19 -0.80 13.93
N GLN A 478 -3.94 -2.11 14.01
CA GLN A 478 -5.00 -3.11 13.95
C GLN A 478 -6.00 -3.03 15.12
N GLU A 479 -5.56 -2.59 16.29
CA GLU A 479 -6.39 -2.47 17.49
C GLU A 479 -7.36 -1.27 17.42
N VAL A 480 -7.02 -0.24 16.64
CA VAL A 480 -7.87 0.95 16.44
C VAL A 480 -8.56 0.90 15.08
N GLY A 481 -9.67 1.62 14.92
CA GLY A 481 -10.42 1.66 13.66
C GLY A 481 -11.12 0.34 13.29
N THR A 482 -11.74 0.31 12.10
CA THR A 482 -12.36 -0.89 11.52
C THR A 482 -11.62 -1.30 10.26
N HIS A 483 -10.98 -2.45 10.30
CA HIS A 483 -10.10 -2.93 9.24
C HIS A 483 -10.61 -4.23 8.66
N ALA A 484 -10.49 -4.40 7.35
CA ALA A 484 -10.98 -5.55 6.64
C ALA A 484 -9.92 -6.09 5.66
N THR A 485 -10.11 -7.35 5.28
CA THR A 485 -9.23 -8.01 4.31
C THR A 485 -10.04 -8.44 3.10
N LEU A 486 -9.58 -8.11 1.90
CA LEU A 486 -10.06 -8.73 0.67
C LEU A 486 -9.03 -9.77 0.19
N GLU A 487 -9.46 -11.02 0.08
CA GLU A 487 -8.63 -12.12 -0.42
C GLU A 487 -9.34 -12.85 -1.54
N GLY A 488 -8.61 -13.71 -2.26
CA GLY A 488 -9.23 -14.59 -3.24
C GLY A 488 -8.25 -15.27 -4.15
N THR A 489 -8.79 -16.02 -5.11
CA THR A 489 -8.00 -16.71 -6.13
C THR A 489 -8.40 -16.25 -7.52
N VAL A 490 -7.41 -15.90 -8.33
CA VAL A 490 -7.60 -15.72 -9.77
C VAL A 490 -7.21 -17.00 -10.51
N SER A 491 -8.10 -17.50 -11.36
CA SER A 491 -7.93 -18.74 -12.11
C SER A 491 -8.24 -18.57 -13.60
N ASP A 492 -7.76 -19.51 -14.42
CA ASP A 492 -8.15 -19.63 -15.81
C ASP A 492 -9.56 -20.21 -15.92
N ALA A 493 -10.46 -19.54 -16.62
CA ALA A 493 -11.87 -19.95 -16.73
C ALA A 493 -12.09 -21.26 -17.50
N LYS A 494 -11.08 -21.77 -18.21
CA LYS A 494 -11.15 -23.07 -18.92
C LYS A 494 -10.43 -24.18 -18.19
N THR A 495 -9.22 -23.92 -17.70
CA THR A 495 -8.39 -24.97 -17.10
C THR A 495 -8.53 -25.04 -15.59
N GLU A 496 -9.17 -24.03 -14.96
CA GLU A 496 -9.33 -23.87 -13.51
C GLU A 496 -7.99 -23.75 -12.75
N GLY A 497 -6.88 -23.59 -13.48
CA GLY A 497 -5.55 -23.40 -12.90
C GLY A 497 -5.37 -21.99 -12.35
N GLY A 498 -4.73 -21.87 -11.18
CA GLY A 498 -4.42 -20.58 -10.57
C GLY A 498 -3.44 -19.75 -11.42
N LEU A 499 -3.79 -18.49 -11.66
CA LEU A 499 -3.03 -17.57 -12.51
C LEU A 499 -2.11 -16.70 -11.67
N SER A 500 -0.80 -16.85 -11.86
CA SER A 500 0.22 -16.03 -11.18
C SER A 500 0.47 -14.70 -11.87
N ASN A 501 0.96 -13.69 -11.13
CA ASN A 501 1.26 -12.35 -11.64
C ASN A 501 0.07 -11.72 -12.38
N VAL A 502 -1.15 -11.92 -11.87
CA VAL A 502 -2.34 -11.17 -12.28
C VAL A 502 -2.36 -9.87 -11.51
N SER A 503 -2.64 -8.75 -12.17
CA SER A 503 -2.85 -7.47 -11.50
C SER A 503 -4.27 -7.41 -10.94
N VAL A 504 -4.37 -7.14 -9.64
CA VAL A 504 -5.61 -6.90 -8.91
C VAL A 504 -5.57 -5.46 -8.41
N THR A 505 -6.40 -4.62 -8.99
CA THR A 505 -6.52 -3.20 -8.63
C THR A 505 -7.84 -2.98 -7.90
N VAL A 506 -7.78 -2.48 -6.68
CA VAL A 506 -8.93 -2.19 -5.83
C VAL A 506 -9.01 -0.68 -5.65
N VAL A 507 -10.17 -0.09 -5.92
CA VAL A 507 -10.36 1.36 -5.92
C VAL A 507 -11.50 1.75 -4.98
N ASP A 508 -11.24 2.77 -4.18
CA ASP A 508 -12.22 3.45 -3.34
C ASP A 508 -12.00 4.96 -3.37
N ASP A 509 -13.03 5.72 -3.78
CA ASP A 509 -13.07 7.20 -3.91
C ASP A 509 -11.77 7.93 -4.34
N GLY A 510 -10.96 7.29 -5.21
CA GLY A 510 -9.70 7.85 -5.71
C GLY A 510 -8.43 7.24 -5.10
N THR A 511 -8.54 6.55 -3.96
CA THR A 511 -7.50 5.69 -3.41
C THR A 511 -7.41 4.40 -4.22
N VAL A 512 -6.18 4.01 -4.59
CA VAL A 512 -5.91 2.85 -5.43
C VAL A 512 -4.97 1.91 -4.71
N TYR A 513 -5.41 0.67 -4.50
CA TYR A 513 -4.63 -0.41 -3.94
C TYR A 513 -4.29 -1.41 -5.04
N GLU A 514 -3.02 -1.82 -5.13
CA GLU A 514 -2.56 -2.76 -6.14
C GLU A 514 -1.91 -3.99 -5.50
N ARG A 515 -2.30 -5.17 -6.01
CA ARG A 515 -1.71 -6.46 -5.65
C ARG A 515 -1.46 -7.30 -6.89
N THR A 516 -0.52 -8.23 -6.75
CA THR A 516 -0.28 -9.27 -7.76
C THR A 516 -0.48 -10.65 -7.15
N THR A 517 -1.14 -11.54 -7.89
CA THR A 517 -1.36 -12.91 -7.41
C THR A 517 -0.07 -13.72 -7.31
N ALA A 518 -0.03 -14.59 -6.30
CA ALA A 518 1.04 -15.57 -6.09
C ALA A 518 1.02 -16.70 -7.15
N ALA A 519 1.98 -17.61 -7.07
CA ALA A 519 2.17 -18.71 -8.05
C ALA A 519 0.92 -19.59 -8.25
N ASN A 520 0.11 -19.74 -7.20
CA ASN A 520 -1.14 -20.51 -7.15
C ASN A 520 -2.39 -19.67 -7.47
N GLY A 521 -2.24 -18.41 -7.85
CA GLY A 521 -3.34 -17.50 -8.16
C GLY A 521 -3.94 -16.76 -6.96
N THR A 522 -3.48 -16.99 -5.73
CA THR A 522 -4.05 -16.32 -4.56
C THR A 522 -3.54 -14.89 -4.42
N PHE A 523 -4.39 -14.00 -3.92
CA PHE A 523 -4.03 -12.66 -3.46
C PHE A 523 -4.67 -12.38 -2.10
N GLU A 524 -4.06 -11.47 -1.35
CA GLU A 524 -4.57 -10.94 -0.09
C GLU A 524 -4.28 -9.44 -0.06
N LEU A 525 -5.27 -8.67 0.37
CA LEU A 525 -5.24 -7.22 0.51
C LEU A 525 -5.85 -6.86 1.88
N PRO A 526 -5.03 -6.88 2.95
CA PRO A 526 -5.47 -6.48 4.29
C PRO A 526 -5.55 -4.94 4.41
N GLY A 527 -5.99 -4.47 5.59
CA GLY A 527 -5.96 -3.05 5.96
C GLY A 527 -6.88 -2.15 5.15
N LEU A 528 -7.87 -2.73 4.48
CA LEU A 528 -8.94 -1.96 3.85
C LEU A 528 -9.86 -1.39 4.94
N GLU A 529 -10.35 -0.17 4.75
CA GLU A 529 -11.42 0.34 5.61
C GLU A 529 -12.68 -0.51 5.41
N GLY A 530 -13.23 -0.98 6.53
CA GLY A 530 -14.39 -1.84 6.57
C GLY A 530 -15.72 -1.11 6.37
N GLY A 531 -16.76 -1.84 5.96
CA GLY A 531 -18.13 -1.33 5.90
C GLY A 531 -18.50 -0.56 4.64
N LYS A 532 -17.70 -0.66 3.58
CA LYS A 532 -17.93 0.01 2.28
C LYS A 532 -17.76 -0.91 1.08
N GLU A 533 -18.06 -0.38 -0.11
CA GLU A 533 -17.96 -1.10 -1.38
C GLU A 533 -16.73 -0.64 -2.16
N TYR A 534 -15.98 -1.60 -2.71
CA TYR A 534 -14.80 -1.36 -3.53
C TYR A 534 -15.04 -1.75 -4.98
N THR A 535 -14.42 -1.03 -5.91
CA THR A 535 -14.35 -1.47 -7.31
C THR A 535 -13.06 -2.24 -7.55
N VAL A 536 -13.19 -3.54 -7.84
CA VAL A 536 -12.06 -4.45 -8.06
C VAL A 536 -11.92 -4.75 -9.55
N THR A 537 -10.75 -4.48 -10.11
CA THR A 537 -10.39 -4.77 -11.49
C THR A 537 -9.27 -5.79 -11.52
N VAL A 538 -9.45 -6.88 -12.27
CA VAL A 538 -8.53 -8.00 -12.38
C VAL A 538 -8.08 -8.15 -13.82
N GLU A 539 -6.77 -8.00 -14.06
CA GLU A 539 -6.20 -7.93 -15.41
C GLU A 539 -4.94 -8.79 -15.55
N LYS A 540 -4.86 -9.48 -16.69
CA LYS A 540 -3.67 -10.22 -17.10
C LYS A 540 -3.53 -10.15 -18.62
N PRO A 541 -2.34 -9.80 -19.16
CA PRO A 541 -2.10 -9.92 -20.60
C PRO A 541 -2.44 -11.33 -21.10
N GLY A 542 -3.13 -11.42 -22.23
CA GLY A 542 -3.63 -12.70 -22.73
C GLY A 542 -5.10 -12.97 -22.40
N TYR A 543 -5.67 -12.28 -21.41
CA TYR A 543 -7.00 -12.53 -20.87
C TYR A 543 -7.92 -11.31 -20.99
N ASP A 544 -9.23 -11.56 -20.97
CA ASP A 544 -10.23 -10.50 -20.84
C ASP A 544 -10.22 -9.95 -19.41
N ALA A 545 -10.14 -8.62 -19.27
CA ALA A 545 -10.22 -7.95 -17.98
C ALA A 545 -11.62 -8.05 -17.37
N THR A 546 -11.67 -8.19 -16.04
CA THR A 546 -12.94 -8.23 -15.28
C THR A 546 -12.96 -7.12 -14.24
N THR A 547 -14.10 -6.44 -14.10
CA THR A 547 -14.32 -5.44 -13.04
C THR A 547 -15.61 -5.76 -12.30
N GLU A 548 -15.55 -5.81 -10.97
CA GLU A 548 -16.67 -6.09 -10.07
C GLU A 548 -16.72 -5.10 -8.90
N THR A 549 -17.91 -4.88 -8.34
CA THR A 549 -18.08 -4.13 -7.09
C THR A 549 -18.25 -5.12 -5.95
N VAL A 550 -17.45 -4.97 -4.90
CA VAL A 550 -17.39 -5.89 -3.76
C VAL A 550 -17.67 -5.14 -2.48
N ALA A 551 -18.72 -5.54 -1.75
CA ALA A 551 -18.96 -5.05 -0.41
C ALA A 551 -18.02 -5.77 0.58
N VAL A 552 -17.23 -4.99 1.32
CA VAL A 552 -16.27 -5.48 2.30
C VAL A 552 -16.77 -5.05 3.70
N PRO A 553 -17.33 -5.97 4.51
CA PRO A 553 -17.82 -5.64 5.84
C PRO A 553 -16.69 -5.24 6.79
N ALA A 554 -17.03 -4.51 7.85
CA ALA A 554 -16.08 -4.13 8.89
C ALA A 554 -15.59 -5.34 9.69
N ASP A 555 -14.28 -5.38 9.97
CA ASP A 555 -13.61 -6.41 10.77
C ASP A 555 -13.81 -7.84 10.25
N GLU A 556 -14.01 -7.97 8.93
CA GLU A 556 -14.23 -9.25 8.26
C GLU A 556 -13.28 -9.46 7.08
N THR A 557 -13.02 -10.73 6.77
CA THR A 557 -12.36 -11.15 5.53
C THR A 557 -13.41 -11.45 4.47
N THR A 558 -13.31 -10.79 3.33
CA THR A 558 -14.16 -11.02 2.16
C THR A 558 -13.38 -11.80 1.11
N THR A 559 -13.95 -12.91 0.62
CA THR A 559 -13.34 -13.71 -0.45
C THR A 559 -13.94 -13.35 -1.82
N LEU A 560 -13.08 -13.03 -2.78
CA LEU A 560 -13.40 -12.76 -4.19
C LEU A 560 -12.60 -13.68 -5.11
N ASP A 561 -13.22 -14.77 -5.55
CA ASP A 561 -12.64 -15.65 -6.56
C ASP A 561 -13.03 -15.20 -7.97
N VAL A 562 -12.04 -15.04 -8.85
CA VAL A 562 -12.22 -14.55 -10.22
C VAL A 562 -11.68 -15.57 -11.22
N ALA A 563 -12.51 -15.93 -12.20
CA ALA A 563 -12.09 -16.77 -13.33
C ALA A 563 -11.95 -15.91 -14.58
N LEU A 564 -10.73 -15.75 -15.10
CA LEU A 564 -10.46 -14.98 -16.30
C LEU A 564 -10.55 -15.86 -17.55
N ALA A 565 -11.30 -15.41 -18.56
CA ALA A 565 -11.31 -16.03 -19.87
C ALA A 565 -10.10 -15.57 -20.69
N GLY A 566 -9.44 -16.48 -21.40
CA GLY A 566 -8.47 -16.09 -22.42
C GLY A 566 -9.16 -15.22 -23.49
N SER A 567 -8.49 -14.17 -23.95
CA SER A 567 -9.03 -13.23 -24.93
C SER A 567 -9.00 -13.74 -26.39
N GLY A 568 -8.47 -14.94 -26.60
CA GLY A 568 -8.17 -15.49 -27.91
C GLY A 568 -8.93 -16.77 -28.25
N SER A 569 -8.84 -17.13 -29.52
CA SER A 569 -9.39 -18.38 -30.05
C SER A 569 -8.48 -19.00 -31.11
N ILE A 570 -8.50 -20.34 -31.21
CA ILE A 570 -7.77 -21.09 -32.24
C ILE A 570 -8.77 -21.93 -33.03
N THR A 571 -8.86 -21.70 -34.32
CA THR A 571 -9.56 -22.56 -35.28
C THR A 571 -8.58 -23.54 -35.89
N VAL A 572 -8.92 -24.83 -35.91
CA VAL A 572 -8.10 -25.89 -36.51
C VAL A 572 -8.92 -26.67 -37.51
N ASP A 573 -8.53 -26.58 -38.78
CA ASP A 573 -9.08 -27.42 -39.84
C ASP A 573 -8.25 -28.70 -39.94
N VAL A 574 -8.90 -29.84 -39.68
CA VAL A 574 -8.27 -31.17 -39.70
C VAL A 574 -8.72 -31.91 -40.96
N THR A 575 -7.77 -32.23 -41.84
CA THR A 575 -8.03 -32.90 -43.12
C THR A 575 -7.26 -34.20 -43.26
N ASP A 576 -7.73 -35.08 -44.13
CA ASP A 576 -6.94 -36.21 -44.60
C ASP A 576 -5.81 -35.77 -45.55
N ASP A 577 -4.59 -36.27 -45.36
CA ASP A 577 -3.42 -35.89 -46.17
C ASP A 577 -3.54 -36.29 -47.66
N HIS A 578 -4.23 -37.38 -47.96
CA HIS A 578 -4.36 -37.92 -49.31
C HIS A 578 -5.63 -37.45 -50.03
N PHE A 579 -6.75 -37.42 -49.31
CA PHE A 579 -8.07 -37.19 -49.88
C PHE A 579 -8.57 -35.75 -49.67
N GLY A 580 -8.03 -35.02 -48.69
CA GLY A 580 -8.32 -33.61 -48.43
C GLY A 580 -9.70 -33.33 -47.85
N ASP A 581 -10.46 -34.36 -47.48
CA ASP A 581 -11.74 -34.24 -46.78
C ASP A 581 -11.54 -33.97 -45.29
N GLY A 582 -12.50 -33.26 -44.69
CA GLY A 582 -12.47 -32.88 -43.28
C GLY A 582 -12.72 -34.07 -42.35
N ILE A 583 -11.89 -34.22 -41.32
CA ILE A 583 -11.97 -35.32 -40.35
C ILE A 583 -12.88 -34.89 -39.18
N GLU A 584 -14.15 -35.25 -39.25
CA GLU A 584 -15.19 -34.88 -38.27
C GLU A 584 -15.05 -35.55 -36.89
N THR A 585 -14.24 -36.61 -36.79
CA THR A 585 -14.10 -37.46 -35.59
C THR A 585 -12.82 -37.22 -34.83
N ALA A 586 -12.03 -36.21 -35.23
CA ALA A 586 -10.82 -35.84 -34.52
C ALA A 586 -11.13 -35.26 -33.13
N THR A 587 -10.15 -35.35 -32.24
CA THR A 587 -10.04 -34.57 -31.00
C THR A 587 -8.89 -33.61 -31.17
N VAL A 588 -9.14 -32.33 -30.92
CA VAL A 588 -8.16 -31.25 -31.02
C VAL A 588 -7.99 -30.63 -29.65
N GLU A 589 -6.76 -30.57 -29.16
CA GLU A 589 -6.41 -29.98 -27.87
C GLU A 589 -5.21 -29.07 -28.03
N ALA A 590 -5.25 -27.87 -27.44
CA ALA A 590 -4.07 -27.03 -27.28
C ALA A 590 -3.58 -27.14 -25.83
N VAL A 591 -2.36 -27.62 -25.64
CA VAL A 591 -1.75 -27.79 -24.32
C VAL A 591 -0.77 -26.65 -24.09
N GLY A 592 -1.06 -25.80 -23.11
CA GLY A 592 -0.23 -24.66 -22.74
C GLY A 592 0.22 -24.72 -21.28
N SER A 593 0.89 -23.66 -20.82
CA SER A 593 1.38 -23.55 -19.44
C SER A 593 0.27 -23.56 -18.39
N GLN A 594 -0.94 -23.17 -18.76
CA GLN A 594 -2.10 -23.12 -17.87
C GLN A 594 -2.95 -24.40 -17.91
N GLY A 595 -2.65 -25.34 -18.79
CA GLY A 595 -3.42 -26.58 -18.95
C GLY A 595 -3.89 -26.79 -20.39
N THR A 596 -4.96 -27.57 -20.53
CA THR A 596 -5.46 -28.03 -21.83
C THR A 596 -6.75 -27.30 -22.23
N TYR A 597 -6.75 -26.73 -23.43
CA TYR A 597 -7.92 -26.13 -24.07
C TYR A 597 -8.45 -27.09 -25.13
N ALA A 598 -9.63 -27.66 -24.88
CA ALA A 598 -10.26 -28.61 -25.79
C ALA A 598 -11.06 -27.92 -26.89
N GLY A 599 -10.86 -28.37 -28.13
CA GLY A 599 -11.56 -27.88 -29.31
C GLY A 599 -12.96 -28.45 -29.42
N THR A 600 -13.92 -27.60 -29.77
CA THR A 600 -15.29 -28.00 -30.11
C THR A 600 -15.41 -28.12 -31.62
N HIS A 601 -15.89 -29.27 -32.10
CA HIS A 601 -16.12 -29.49 -33.52
C HIS A 601 -17.25 -28.59 -34.07
N THR A 602 -17.00 -27.91 -35.18
CA THR A 602 -17.91 -26.92 -35.81
C THR A 602 -18.41 -27.33 -37.19
N GLY A 603 -17.86 -28.41 -37.78
CA GLY A 603 -18.27 -29.00 -39.06
C GLY A 603 -17.19 -28.91 -40.15
N ASN A 604 -17.25 -29.81 -41.14
CA ASN A 604 -16.28 -29.94 -42.25
C ASN A 604 -14.83 -30.12 -41.75
N GLY A 605 -14.63 -30.89 -40.69
CA GLY A 605 -13.33 -31.13 -40.04
C GLY A 605 -12.77 -29.93 -39.28
N SER A 606 -13.55 -28.86 -39.06
CA SER A 606 -13.10 -27.65 -38.37
C SER A 606 -13.42 -27.70 -36.87
N TYR A 607 -12.44 -27.32 -36.04
CA TYR A 607 -12.52 -27.33 -34.57
C TYR A 607 -12.17 -25.96 -34.01
N GLN A 608 -12.95 -25.50 -33.05
CA GLN A 608 -12.77 -24.18 -32.43
C GLN A 608 -12.39 -24.33 -30.95
N LEU A 609 -11.25 -23.78 -30.59
CA LEU A 609 -10.79 -23.64 -29.21
C LEU A 609 -11.05 -22.21 -28.78
N GLU A 610 -11.97 -22.02 -27.85
CA GLU A 610 -12.37 -20.72 -27.32
C GLU A 610 -11.72 -20.43 -25.97
N ASN A 611 -11.57 -19.15 -25.65
CA ASN A 611 -10.97 -18.64 -24.42
C ASN A 611 -9.52 -19.09 -24.20
N VAL A 612 -8.75 -19.18 -25.29
CA VAL A 612 -7.31 -19.48 -25.24
C VAL A 612 -6.57 -18.17 -25.00
N PRO A 613 -5.67 -18.08 -24.00
CA PRO A 613 -4.93 -16.86 -23.78
C PRO A 613 -4.09 -16.45 -24.99
N THR A 614 -4.10 -15.16 -25.34
CA THR A 614 -3.35 -14.67 -26.52
C THR A 614 -1.83 -14.62 -26.29
N THR A 615 -1.38 -14.85 -25.05
CA THR A 615 0.03 -14.93 -24.68
C THR A 615 0.39 -16.34 -24.22
N GLY A 616 1.40 -16.96 -24.83
CA GLY A 616 1.87 -18.28 -24.43
C GLY A 616 2.43 -19.07 -25.60
N GLU A 617 2.89 -20.28 -25.33
CA GLU A 617 3.16 -21.29 -26.35
C GLU A 617 2.22 -22.47 -26.11
N TYR A 618 1.71 -23.04 -27.20
CA TYR A 618 0.73 -24.12 -27.16
C TYR A 618 1.18 -25.28 -28.04
N ASP A 619 1.19 -26.49 -27.49
CA ASP A 619 1.35 -27.71 -28.27
C ASP A 619 -0.03 -28.19 -28.71
N LEU A 620 -0.28 -28.16 -30.01
CA LEU A 620 -1.51 -28.66 -30.60
C LEU A 620 -1.42 -30.18 -30.75
N HIS A 621 -2.32 -30.89 -30.08
CA HIS A 621 -2.48 -32.32 -30.14
C HIS A 621 -3.74 -32.65 -30.95
N VAL A 622 -3.55 -33.28 -32.10
CA VAL A 622 -4.64 -33.71 -32.98
C VAL A 622 -4.62 -35.21 -33.10
N ASN A 623 -5.73 -35.85 -32.73
CA ASN A 623 -5.88 -37.30 -32.75
C ASN A 623 -7.18 -37.68 -33.45
N ALA A 624 -7.15 -38.68 -34.32
CA ALA A 624 -8.33 -39.25 -34.95
C ALA A 624 -8.15 -40.77 -35.10
N ALA A 625 -9.22 -41.55 -34.93
CA ALA A 625 -9.16 -42.99 -35.11
C ALA A 625 -8.84 -43.35 -36.58
N GLY A 626 -7.93 -44.30 -36.80
CA GLY A 626 -7.47 -44.67 -38.15
C GLY A 626 -6.39 -43.75 -38.72
N TYR A 627 -5.90 -42.77 -37.94
CA TYR A 627 -4.85 -41.84 -38.33
C TYR A 627 -3.69 -41.85 -37.32
N SER A 628 -2.50 -41.55 -37.80
CA SER A 628 -1.35 -41.27 -36.94
C SER A 628 -1.58 -39.97 -36.18
N SER A 629 -1.35 -39.96 -34.87
CA SER A 629 -1.48 -38.75 -34.06
C SER A 629 -0.45 -37.70 -34.47
N LEU A 630 -0.85 -36.42 -34.41
CA LEU A 630 0.04 -35.30 -34.67
C LEU A 630 0.14 -34.42 -33.43
N ASN A 631 1.38 -34.19 -32.99
CA ASN A 631 1.71 -33.15 -32.03
C ASN A 631 2.53 -32.08 -32.75
N ARG A 632 2.04 -30.83 -32.74
CA ARG A 632 2.70 -29.71 -33.39
C ARG A 632 2.71 -28.51 -32.45
N SER A 633 3.89 -27.99 -32.16
CA SER A 633 4.02 -26.73 -31.43
C SER A 633 3.50 -25.58 -32.30
N VAL A 634 2.57 -24.82 -31.74
CA VAL A 634 2.11 -23.53 -32.23
C VAL A 634 2.71 -22.49 -31.29
N SER A 635 3.81 -21.89 -31.72
CA SER A 635 4.56 -20.90 -30.94
C SER A 635 4.14 -19.48 -31.33
N GLY A 636 3.94 -18.62 -30.34
CA GLY A 636 3.79 -17.18 -30.53
C GLY A 636 2.58 -16.60 -29.81
N THR A 637 2.65 -15.31 -29.49
CA THR A 637 1.44 -14.51 -29.25
C THR A 637 0.44 -14.84 -30.35
N LEU A 638 -0.80 -15.18 -30.02
CA LEU A 638 -1.85 -15.27 -31.04
C LEU A 638 -1.79 -13.92 -31.78
N GLU A 639 -1.30 -13.88 -33.02
CA GLU A 639 -0.96 -12.62 -33.72
C GLU A 639 -2.20 -11.71 -33.87
N SER A 640 -3.38 -12.29 -33.68
CA SER A 640 -4.70 -11.69 -33.55
C SER A 640 -5.53 -12.45 -32.50
N GLU A 641 -6.64 -11.86 -32.03
CA GLU A 641 -7.64 -12.51 -31.13
C GLU A 641 -8.19 -13.85 -31.68
N SER A 642 -7.97 -14.13 -32.96
CA SER A 642 -8.24 -15.43 -33.58
C SER A 642 -7.05 -15.91 -34.39
N GLN A 643 -6.63 -17.16 -34.22
CA GLN A 643 -5.64 -17.83 -35.07
C GLN A 643 -6.31 -18.99 -35.82
N ALA A 644 -5.91 -19.22 -37.07
CA ALA A 644 -6.35 -20.37 -37.84
C ALA A 644 -5.15 -21.26 -38.19
N GLU A 645 -5.26 -22.55 -37.93
CA GLU A 645 -4.28 -23.59 -38.28
C GLU A 645 -4.93 -24.64 -39.17
N SER A 646 -4.15 -25.22 -40.07
CA SER A 646 -4.56 -26.37 -40.88
C SER A 646 -3.63 -27.54 -40.61
N VAL A 647 -4.21 -28.71 -40.38
CA VAL A 647 -3.52 -29.94 -40.03
C VAL A 647 -4.00 -31.06 -40.95
N SER A 648 -3.07 -31.66 -41.68
CA SER A 648 -3.32 -32.90 -42.42
C SER A 648 -2.86 -34.10 -41.59
N LEU A 649 -3.72 -35.10 -41.41
CA LEU A 649 -3.38 -36.35 -40.75
C LEU A 649 -3.12 -37.44 -41.79
N VAL A 650 -2.08 -38.23 -41.54
CA VAL A 650 -1.73 -39.39 -42.36
C VAL A 650 -2.42 -40.63 -41.76
N GLY A 651 -3.03 -41.44 -42.63
CA GLY A 651 -3.63 -42.72 -42.22
C GLY A 651 -2.63 -43.65 -41.53
N ASP A 652 -3.10 -44.44 -40.56
CA ASP A 652 -2.25 -45.34 -39.78
C ASP A 652 -2.08 -46.74 -40.37
N ALA A 653 -2.91 -47.11 -41.36
CA ALA A 653 -2.87 -48.41 -42.02
C ALA A 653 -2.05 -48.34 -43.31
N THR A 654 -1.58 -49.49 -43.78
CA THR A 654 -0.78 -49.60 -45.02
C THR A 654 -1.45 -50.58 -45.98
N LEU A 655 -1.74 -50.12 -47.20
CA LEU A 655 -2.05 -50.99 -48.33
C LEU A 655 -0.76 -51.32 -49.08
N ALA A 656 -0.38 -52.60 -49.07
CA ALA A 656 0.69 -53.12 -49.91
C ALA A 656 0.06 -53.63 -51.22
N VAL A 657 0.04 -52.78 -52.24
CA VAL A 657 -0.61 -53.04 -53.52
C VAL A 657 0.38 -53.69 -54.48
N THR A 658 0.13 -54.94 -54.86
CA THR A 658 0.88 -55.64 -55.91
C THR A 658 0.13 -55.53 -57.24
N VAL A 659 0.75 -54.95 -58.26
CA VAL A 659 0.22 -54.94 -59.62
C VAL A 659 0.98 -55.96 -60.47
N GLU A 660 0.26 -56.94 -61.00
CA GLU A 660 0.83 -58.07 -61.75
C GLU A 660 0.02 -58.38 -63.01
N THR A 661 0.56 -59.23 -63.89
CA THR A 661 -0.17 -59.80 -65.01
C THR A 661 -1.07 -60.96 -64.55
N ASP A 662 -1.99 -61.41 -65.40
CA ASP A 662 -2.80 -62.62 -65.14
C ASP A 662 -1.94 -63.90 -64.91
N ASP A 663 -0.67 -63.88 -65.35
CA ASP A 663 0.31 -64.97 -65.17
C ASP A 663 1.22 -64.76 -63.92
N HIS A 664 0.89 -63.80 -63.04
CA HIS A 664 1.63 -63.45 -61.82
C HIS A 664 3.04 -62.88 -62.07
N GLU A 665 3.26 -62.20 -63.20
CA GLU A 665 4.49 -61.41 -63.40
C GLU A 665 4.30 -59.98 -62.89
N PRO A 666 5.22 -59.44 -62.06
CA PRO A 666 5.08 -58.09 -61.51
C PRO A 666 5.20 -57.02 -62.61
N ILE A 667 4.39 -55.97 -62.50
CA ILE A 667 4.42 -54.83 -63.43
C ILE A 667 5.10 -53.65 -62.75
N GLU A 668 6.32 -53.32 -63.16
CA GLU A 668 7.04 -52.13 -62.74
C GLU A 668 6.42 -50.86 -63.33
N ASN A 669 6.43 -49.75 -62.58
CA ASN A 669 5.93 -48.45 -63.01
C ASN A 669 4.43 -48.42 -63.37
N ALA A 670 3.63 -49.34 -62.84
CA ALA A 670 2.17 -49.29 -62.96
C ALA A 670 1.63 -48.17 -62.07
N SER A 671 0.85 -47.26 -62.64
CA SER A 671 0.17 -46.19 -61.88
C SER A 671 -0.96 -46.79 -61.05
N VAL A 672 -1.07 -46.37 -59.79
CA VAL A 672 -2.12 -46.79 -58.85
C VAL A 672 -2.78 -45.53 -58.28
N SER A 673 -4.11 -45.49 -58.31
CA SER A 673 -4.90 -44.46 -57.62
C SER A 673 -5.93 -45.09 -56.69
N LEU A 674 -6.24 -44.40 -55.59
CA LEU A 674 -7.25 -44.80 -54.62
C LEU A 674 -8.47 -43.91 -54.73
N LYS A 675 -9.65 -44.47 -54.50
CA LYS A 675 -10.89 -43.71 -54.31
C LYS A 675 -11.62 -44.19 -53.06
N ARG A 676 -12.29 -43.25 -52.39
CA ARG A 676 -13.27 -43.49 -51.34
C ARG A 676 -14.44 -42.50 -51.44
N ASP A 677 -15.44 -42.63 -50.58
CA ASP A 677 -16.52 -41.65 -50.38
C ASP A 677 -15.97 -40.36 -49.74
N GLY A 678 -15.12 -39.64 -50.47
CA GLY A 678 -14.44 -38.43 -49.98
C GLY A 678 -13.49 -37.81 -51.01
N GLY A 679 -12.94 -38.62 -51.93
CA GLY A 679 -12.03 -38.13 -52.95
C GLY A 679 -11.30 -39.24 -53.70
N ALA A 680 -10.40 -38.83 -54.59
CA ALA A 680 -9.47 -39.71 -55.29
C ALA A 680 -8.04 -39.22 -55.06
N TYR A 681 -7.12 -40.15 -54.80
CA TYR A 681 -5.71 -39.88 -54.57
C TYR A 681 -4.86 -40.65 -55.58
N ASP A 682 -3.94 -39.96 -56.27
CA ASP A 682 -2.95 -40.59 -57.14
C ASP A 682 -1.77 -41.04 -56.28
N ALA A 683 -1.68 -42.35 -56.03
CA ALA A 683 -0.71 -42.89 -55.08
C ALA A 683 0.67 -43.13 -55.68
N GLY A 684 0.82 -42.93 -56.98
CA GLY A 684 2.10 -43.07 -57.68
C GLY A 684 2.21 -44.41 -58.39
N THR A 685 3.43 -44.95 -58.45
CA THR A 685 3.76 -46.08 -59.31
C THR A 685 4.49 -47.20 -58.57
N THR A 686 4.22 -48.44 -58.96
CA THR A 686 4.88 -49.64 -58.42
C THR A 686 6.39 -49.69 -58.69
N ASP A 687 7.13 -50.36 -57.80
CA ASP A 687 8.56 -50.60 -57.90
C ASP A 687 8.93 -51.78 -58.84
N GLU A 688 10.21 -52.16 -58.89
CA GLU A 688 10.72 -53.29 -59.71
C GLU A 688 10.11 -54.65 -59.35
N SER A 689 9.52 -54.76 -58.15
CA SER A 689 8.81 -55.95 -57.68
C SER A 689 7.31 -55.88 -57.95
N GLY A 690 6.83 -54.83 -58.63
CA GLY A 690 5.42 -54.59 -58.89
C GLY A 690 4.63 -54.17 -57.65
N VAL A 691 5.29 -53.72 -56.58
CA VAL A 691 4.65 -53.38 -55.31
C VAL A 691 4.66 -51.86 -55.10
N LEU A 692 3.57 -51.34 -54.53
CA LEU A 692 3.47 -49.98 -54.01
C LEU A 692 2.86 -50.03 -52.61
N GLU A 693 3.55 -49.49 -51.61
CA GLU A 693 3.03 -49.31 -50.27
C GLU A 693 2.45 -47.91 -50.09
N ILE A 694 1.21 -47.84 -49.59
CA ILE A 694 0.43 -46.60 -49.51
C ILE A 694 -0.21 -46.56 -48.13
N THR A 695 -0.08 -45.44 -47.43
CA THR A 695 -0.77 -45.27 -46.14
C THR A 695 -2.20 -44.80 -46.37
N VAL A 696 -3.15 -45.41 -45.66
CA VAL A 696 -4.58 -45.09 -45.74
C VAL A 696 -5.20 -45.04 -44.36
N PRO A 697 -6.30 -44.29 -44.18
CA PRO A 697 -7.02 -44.31 -42.92
C PRO A 697 -7.54 -45.71 -42.54
N GLY A 698 -7.12 -46.21 -41.37
CA GLY A 698 -7.55 -47.50 -40.84
C GLY A 698 -8.90 -47.42 -40.10
N THR A 699 -9.90 -46.80 -40.70
CA THR A 699 -11.22 -46.52 -40.08
C THR A 699 -12.22 -47.67 -40.21
N GLY A 700 -11.85 -48.76 -40.89
CA GLY A 700 -12.77 -49.81 -41.33
C GLY A 700 -13.49 -49.50 -42.65
N GLU A 701 -13.01 -48.51 -43.40
CA GLU A 701 -13.49 -48.18 -44.74
C GLU A 701 -12.91 -49.12 -45.80
N GLN A 702 -13.59 -49.21 -46.94
CA GLN A 702 -13.11 -49.89 -48.15
C GLN A 702 -12.57 -48.85 -49.13
N TYR A 703 -11.55 -49.23 -49.90
CA TYR A 703 -10.92 -48.38 -50.90
C TYR A 703 -11.06 -49.00 -52.29
N THR A 704 -11.38 -48.18 -53.29
CA THR A 704 -11.29 -48.56 -54.70
C THR A 704 -9.86 -48.32 -55.18
N LEU A 705 -9.13 -49.37 -55.54
CA LEU A 705 -7.85 -49.27 -56.25
C LEU A 705 -8.10 -49.26 -57.75
N GLU A 706 -7.52 -48.30 -58.47
CA GLU A 706 -7.47 -48.28 -59.93
C GLU A 706 -6.00 -48.33 -60.37
N ALA A 707 -5.62 -49.39 -61.09
CA ALA A 707 -4.26 -49.60 -61.56
C ALA A 707 -4.18 -49.62 -63.09
N SER A 708 -3.13 -49.03 -63.65
CA SER A 708 -2.85 -49.03 -65.09
C SER A 708 -1.36 -49.10 -65.39
N ALA A 709 -0.96 -49.96 -66.32
CA ALA A 709 0.43 -50.02 -66.77
C ALA A 709 0.80 -48.77 -67.60
N ALA A 710 2.08 -48.36 -67.53
CA ALA A 710 2.60 -47.26 -68.35
C ALA A 710 2.60 -47.58 -69.86
N ASP A 711 2.66 -48.87 -70.22
CA ASP A 711 2.48 -49.35 -71.59
C ASP A 711 1.00 -49.63 -71.87
N SER A 712 0.50 -49.12 -73.00
CA SER A 712 -0.86 -49.38 -73.52
C SER A 712 -1.15 -50.85 -73.87
N ALA A 713 -0.20 -51.75 -73.58
CA ALA A 713 -0.33 -53.19 -73.77
C ALA A 713 -1.25 -53.88 -72.75
N PHE A 714 -1.73 -53.18 -71.72
CA PHE A 714 -2.64 -53.74 -70.70
C PHE A 714 -3.87 -52.85 -70.49
N GLU A 715 -5.03 -53.47 -70.25
CA GLU A 715 -6.25 -52.76 -69.86
C GLU A 715 -6.19 -52.37 -68.38
N PRO A 716 -6.63 -51.16 -67.98
CA PRO A 716 -6.68 -50.75 -66.58
C PRO A 716 -7.68 -51.61 -65.80
N ALA A 717 -7.36 -51.90 -64.53
CA ALA A 717 -8.21 -52.68 -63.64
C ALA A 717 -8.63 -51.86 -62.42
N SER A 718 -9.79 -52.21 -61.85
CA SER A 718 -10.31 -51.62 -60.63
C SER A 718 -10.73 -52.71 -59.64
N LEU A 719 -10.37 -52.54 -58.38
CA LEU A 719 -10.62 -53.51 -57.30
C LEU A 719 -11.00 -52.79 -56.01
N GLU A 720 -12.07 -53.25 -55.34
CA GLU A 720 -12.42 -52.82 -53.98
C GLU A 720 -11.67 -53.65 -52.94
N THR A 721 -11.11 -53.01 -51.91
CA THR A 721 -10.50 -53.72 -50.77
C THR A 721 -11.58 -54.27 -49.82
N ASP A 722 -11.21 -55.24 -48.97
CA ASP A 722 -11.96 -55.47 -47.73
C ASP A 722 -11.78 -54.27 -46.76
N PRO A 723 -12.63 -54.13 -45.72
CA PRO A 723 -12.49 -53.09 -44.70
C PRO A 723 -11.10 -53.08 -44.05
N VAL A 724 -10.43 -51.91 -44.05
CA VAL A 724 -9.05 -51.77 -43.54
C VAL A 724 -9.07 -51.31 -42.08
N GLY A 725 -8.51 -52.12 -41.16
CA GLY A 725 -8.42 -51.77 -39.75
C GLY A 725 -7.26 -50.83 -39.40
N SER A 726 -7.34 -50.21 -38.22
CA SER A 726 -6.29 -49.33 -37.68
C SER A 726 -4.97 -50.07 -37.48
N ALA A 727 -3.88 -49.42 -37.90
CA ALA A 727 -2.50 -49.95 -37.84
C ALA A 727 -2.30 -51.31 -38.54
N GLU A 728 -3.17 -51.66 -39.47
CA GLU A 728 -3.11 -52.89 -40.24
C GLU A 728 -2.23 -52.72 -41.49
N THR A 729 -1.50 -53.77 -41.88
CA THR A 729 -0.93 -53.87 -43.22
C THR A 729 -1.74 -54.87 -44.02
N MET A 730 -2.44 -54.40 -45.05
CA MET A 730 -3.27 -55.22 -45.92
C MET A 730 -2.60 -55.39 -47.28
N ALA A 731 -2.35 -56.63 -47.67
CA ALA A 731 -1.85 -56.96 -49.00
C ALA A 731 -3.01 -57.04 -50.00
N VAL A 732 -2.91 -56.34 -51.12
CA VAL A 732 -3.95 -56.32 -52.16
C VAL A 732 -3.29 -56.53 -53.52
N THR A 733 -3.78 -57.49 -54.29
CA THR A 733 -3.24 -57.81 -55.62
C THR A 733 -4.21 -57.39 -56.71
N VAL A 734 -3.74 -56.59 -57.66
CA VAL A 734 -4.49 -56.13 -58.84
C VAL A 734 -3.84 -56.71 -60.10
N SER A 735 -4.53 -57.61 -60.78
CA SER A 735 -4.05 -58.21 -62.03
C SER A 735 -4.52 -57.39 -63.25
N LEU A 736 -3.60 -57.05 -64.17
CA LEU A 736 -3.90 -56.39 -65.45
C LEU A 736 -3.85 -57.40 -66.60
N SER A 737 -4.87 -57.35 -67.46
CA SER A 737 -5.00 -58.24 -68.62
C SER A 737 -4.56 -57.55 -69.92
N GLU A 738 -3.93 -58.29 -70.83
CA GLU A 738 -3.67 -57.82 -72.20
C GLU A 738 -5.00 -57.62 -72.97
N PRO A 739 -5.11 -56.61 -73.86
CA PRO A 739 -6.30 -56.38 -74.64
C PRO A 739 -6.55 -57.59 -75.54
N SER A 740 -7.69 -58.24 -75.34
CA SER A 740 -8.06 -59.43 -76.11
C SER A 740 -7.96 -59.20 -77.63
N SER A 741 -6.94 -59.77 -78.27
CA SER A 741 -6.75 -59.69 -79.72
C SER A 741 -7.69 -60.67 -80.42
N VAL A 742 -8.98 -60.34 -80.50
CA VAL A 742 -9.92 -61.09 -81.33
C VAL A 742 -9.72 -60.67 -82.80
N PRO A 743 -9.26 -61.56 -83.72
CA PRO A 743 -9.11 -61.19 -85.12
C PRO A 743 -10.48 -61.04 -85.77
N GLY A 744 -10.80 -59.82 -86.21
CA GLY A 744 -12.02 -59.53 -86.95
C GLY A 744 -12.06 -60.21 -88.32
N PHE A 745 -13.07 -61.05 -88.55
CA PHE A 745 -13.68 -61.23 -89.86
C PHE A 745 -14.97 -60.38 -89.89
N GLY A 746 -14.99 -59.34 -90.71
CA GLY A 746 -16.20 -58.53 -90.93
C GLY A 746 -17.14 -59.18 -91.94
N VAL A 747 -18.46 -59.02 -91.76
CA VAL A 747 -19.46 -58.57 -92.77
C VAL A 747 -20.77 -58.18 -92.06
N GLY A 748 -21.18 -56.93 -92.26
CA GLY A 748 -22.53 -56.42 -92.56
C GLY A 748 -23.84 -56.99 -91.95
N VAL A 749 -24.71 -56.02 -91.63
CA VAL A 749 -26.19 -55.99 -91.74
C VAL A 749 -27.01 -56.19 -90.45
N THR A 750 -27.54 -55.05 -89.98
CA THR A 750 -28.85 -54.74 -89.34
C THR A 750 -29.91 -55.85 -89.13
N VAL A 751 -30.61 -55.85 -87.98
CA VAL A 751 -32.03 -55.46 -87.74
C VAL A 751 -32.52 -55.94 -86.34
N ALA A 752 -33.35 -55.10 -85.72
CA ALA A 752 -34.01 -55.16 -84.40
C ALA A 752 -34.96 -56.35 -84.09
N ALA A 753 -35.30 -56.57 -82.80
CA ALA A 753 -36.67 -56.40 -82.24
C ALA A 753 -36.89 -56.93 -80.79
N LEU A 754 -37.53 -56.07 -79.97
CA LEU A 754 -38.63 -56.24 -78.98
C LEU A 754 -38.55 -57.16 -77.73
N ALA A 755 -38.54 -56.49 -76.55
CA ALA A 755 -39.61 -56.30 -75.53
C ALA A 755 -40.31 -57.44 -74.75
N ALA A 756 -40.32 -57.30 -73.39
CA ALA A 756 -41.46 -57.24 -72.42
C ALA A 756 -40.94 -57.51 -70.97
N VAL A 757 -40.95 -56.61 -69.96
CA VAL A 757 -42.02 -56.02 -69.07
C VAL A 757 -42.80 -57.09 -68.26
N VAL A 758 -42.83 -57.07 -66.91
CA VAL A 758 -43.79 -56.40 -65.96
C VAL A 758 -43.16 -56.44 -64.53
N LEU A 759 -43.01 -55.43 -63.65
CA LEU A 759 -43.82 -54.34 -63.03
C LEU A 759 -44.44 -54.68 -61.65
N SER A 760 -44.04 -53.97 -60.59
CA SER A 760 -44.86 -53.35 -59.50
C SER A 760 -43.99 -52.99 -58.28
N ALA A 761 -44.14 -51.89 -57.54
CA ALA A 761 -44.93 -50.66 -57.68
C ALA A 761 -44.42 -49.62 -56.64
N MET A 762 -44.75 -48.35 -56.90
CA MET A 762 -44.34 -47.11 -56.24
C MET A 762 -44.82 -46.92 -54.79
N ALA A 763 -44.15 -46.03 -54.03
CA ALA A 763 -44.76 -44.79 -53.51
C ALA A 763 -43.72 -43.80 -52.95
N ARG A 764 -43.77 -42.54 -53.44
CA ARG A 764 -43.26 -41.34 -52.76
C ARG A 764 -44.26 -40.91 -51.69
N ALA A 765 -43.78 -40.33 -50.59
CA ALA A 765 -44.50 -39.29 -49.85
C ALA A 765 -43.51 -38.19 -49.40
N ARG A 766 -43.87 -36.94 -49.65
CA ARG A 766 -43.29 -35.70 -49.10
C ARG A 766 -43.84 -35.45 -47.69
N MET A 767 -43.08 -34.79 -46.82
CA MET A 767 -43.40 -33.52 -46.11
C MET A 767 -42.73 -33.44 -44.71
N THR A 768 -42.05 -32.30 -44.49
CA THR A 768 -41.94 -31.50 -43.25
C THR A 768 -42.00 -32.19 -41.89
N ALA A 769 -40.89 -32.18 -41.16
CA ALA A 769 -40.65 -31.44 -39.92
C ALA A 769 -39.16 -31.48 -39.62
#